data_AF-A0A349Y1Z2-F1
#
_entry.id   AF-A0A349Y1Z2-F1
#
_cell.length_a   1.000
_cell.length_b   1.000
_cell.length_c   1.000
_cell.angle_alpha   90.00
_cell.angle_beta   90.00
_cell.angle_gamma   90.00
#
_symmetry.space_group_name_H-M   'P 1'
#
loop_
_entity.id
_entity.type
_entity.pdbx_description
1 polymer ?
#
loop_
_entity_poly.entity_id
_entity_poly.type
_entity_poly.pdbx_seq_one_letter_code
_entity_poly.pdbx_strand_id
1 'polypeptide(L)'
;MNRIYRKVWNKALGQMVVASELASSQSSGVVIDQRRTAGGRNTALLSAAIALTLGLGVAGATQTAHAQSVEVGGNANCVVLNSKVIDSCVVDGNATASGTNAVAIGSNSTASGANSVALGAGSKTNRANTVSVGDAGKERQVTNVAAGTAATDAVNKAQLDKVAVAAEGATRYFKADGDGTDADAAKIDGEGALAAGASANADGDGATALGNSSQAIGNATTAVGSQALAVGLGASSFGQGSMAFGDASIALGQSAAAFGLGDVALGASAVAASENGAATAIGGLAEASADGATAIGGGALAIGPGSTSLGRGAASAGEASVAVGAFSVAVADFSATLGANSAAVAVGSVALGAGSYADRVDTVSVGNADNGLRRQITNLADGTEDSDAVNKAQLDEVGAVAANTSRYFQATGSSDSDAGAFAAGDNATAIGEASNALANGATALGSGATVTAQNATAVGYNASATGQNSAAFGTNAQANGPGSVAVGGAAVDADGNPLITNGGVPVDTGATSAGVGGTAVGASAEAAGFASSSYGVGAYASGAQASAFGAVSNATGDYATAVGTQSVATGNSSTAIGGPADLLPGLGFFVQTQASGEAATAVGAGAIASGDYAVANGTLSEASGTEATAVGYFAYAPGEGATALGAETWASGELSTAVGFYSTARGANSVALGANSTATRDNTVSVGDVGNERQITSVAAGTEATDAVNKAQLDAVATSASATSAQFKANGAASGAVGAFADGEDALAAGEASNALGAGATAVGGGATAVGDDTVALGRNSSATGNGSVAIGGLGQAYDEYNQPLVDDQGNAILIGATAAPDSVAVGAGAQATGTTSNAFGSGAQATGSNSLASGYKARATGDYSVAQGDNAFASGEETTATGAYAWATADGATAFGSSAWATEANATAVGQSAWASGTGSTSIGYNSWARGSSSTALGRGAFGYGDNSVAVGFQALGNSINSIAIGTNVVAGGESAIGIGAGSNASASNTVALGAGSVADRAYTVSVGNDGRQRQITQVAAGTEGSDAVNLDQLTAATDQFQASGDGVAVAGGEESVAAGANAATDGDYATAIGSSSFAAGSGASAIGSGAFALADNAS
;
A
#
# COMPACT_ATOMS: atom_id res chain seq x y z
N MET A 1 5.58 33.25 83.81
CA MET A 1 6.71 33.87 83.09
C MET A 1 6.21 35.25 82.64
N ASN A 2 6.44 36.37 83.32
CA ASN A 2 7.69 37.02 83.79
C ASN A 2 8.67 37.42 82.67
N ARG A 3 8.58 38.69 82.22
CA ARG A 3 9.67 39.54 81.69
C ARG A 3 9.34 40.99 82.11
N ILE A 4 9.98 41.56 83.14
CA ILE A 4 11.30 42.22 83.13
C ILE A 4 11.31 43.45 82.20
N TYR A 5 10.99 44.63 82.76
CA TYR A 5 10.95 45.91 82.03
C TYR A 5 12.33 46.57 81.87
N ARG A 6 13.28 46.33 82.78
CA ARG A 6 14.67 46.78 82.64
C ARG A 6 15.62 45.82 83.33
N LYS A 7 16.78 45.61 82.70
CA LYS A 7 17.97 44.99 83.29
C LYS A 7 18.99 46.10 83.52
N VAL A 8 19.52 46.21 84.73
CA VAL A 8 20.62 47.13 85.04
C VAL A 8 21.80 46.31 85.55
N TRP A 9 22.97 46.53 84.96
CA TRP A 9 24.22 45.88 85.39
C TRP A 9 24.70 46.51 86.69
N ASN A 10 24.64 45.77 87.80
CA ASN A 10 25.15 46.26 89.08
C ASN A 10 26.65 45.99 89.19
N LYS A 11 27.45 47.03 88.94
CA LYS A 11 28.92 46.97 88.91
C LYS A 11 29.56 46.61 90.27
N ALA A 12 28.82 46.70 91.38
CA ALA A 12 29.28 46.33 92.72
C ALA A 12 28.95 44.87 93.12
N LEU A 13 28.01 44.21 92.43
CA LEU A 13 27.59 42.83 92.72
C LEU A 13 27.96 41.82 91.61
N GLY A 14 28.44 42.29 90.45
CA GLY A 14 28.84 41.42 89.33
C GLY A 14 27.69 40.63 88.70
N GLN A 15 26.45 41.05 88.94
CA GLN A 15 25.23 40.31 88.61
C GLN A 15 24.14 41.25 88.05
N MET A 16 23.15 40.64 87.41
CA MET A 16 22.00 41.31 86.80
C MET A 16 20.79 41.24 87.74
N VAL A 17 20.24 42.39 88.10
CA VAL A 17 19.17 42.51 89.11
C VAL A 17 17.88 43.05 88.49
N VAL A 18 16.73 42.62 89.04
CA VAL A 18 15.36 42.97 88.61
C VAL A 18 14.57 43.39 89.85
N ALA A 19 13.74 44.44 89.76
CA ALA A 19 12.95 44.95 90.89
C ALA A 19 11.48 45.18 90.48
N SER A 20 10.56 44.96 91.44
CA SER A 20 9.10 45.14 91.37
C SER A 20 8.58 45.35 92.79
N GLU A 21 7.53 46.14 92.99
CA GLU A 21 7.10 46.62 94.33
C GLU A 21 6.35 45.55 95.15
N LEU A 22 6.80 45.28 96.40
CA LEU A 22 6.09 45.62 97.66
C LEU A 22 6.90 45.24 98.93
N ALA A 23 6.69 46.01 100.01
CA ALA A 23 6.91 45.69 101.44
C ALA A 23 8.34 45.60 102.08
N SER A 24 8.70 46.71 102.76
CA SER A 24 9.12 46.80 104.19
C SER A 24 10.60 46.85 104.66
N SER A 25 10.83 47.81 105.60
CA SER A 25 11.64 47.72 106.85
C SER A 25 13.18 48.01 106.91
N GLN A 26 13.49 49.24 107.40
CA GLN A 26 14.50 49.65 108.42
C GLN A 26 16.05 49.48 108.29
N SER A 27 16.75 50.54 108.76
CA SER A 27 18.15 50.60 109.29
C SER A 27 19.34 50.53 108.30
N SER A 28 20.49 51.22 108.47
CA SER A 28 20.91 52.47 109.18
C SER A 28 22.34 52.88 108.77
N GLY A 29 22.82 54.09 109.11
CA GLY A 29 24.22 54.56 108.96
C GLY A 29 24.50 55.35 107.66
N VAL A 30 24.66 56.69 107.62
CA VAL A 30 25.60 57.61 108.30
C VAL A 30 27.06 57.48 107.83
N VAL A 31 27.63 58.56 107.26
CA VAL A 31 28.94 59.18 107.61
C VAL A 31 29.24 60.41 106.72
N ILE A 32 29.36 61.60 107.36
CA ILE A 32 30.44 62.66 107.34
C ILE A 32 31.32 62.81 106.04
N ASP A 33 31.91 63.96 105.63
CA ASP A 33 32.41 65.17 106.32
C ASP A 33 32.88 66.30 105.34
N GLN A 34 33.22 67.48 105.89
CA GLN A 34 34.13 68.55 105.38
C GLN A 34 33.55 69.67 104.49
N ARG A 35 33.92 70.96 104.65
CA ARG A 35 34.99 71.67 105.42
C ARG A 35 34.60 73.17 105.55
N ARG A 36 35.09 74.06 106.44
CA ARG A 36 36.12 74.06 107.52
C ARG A 36 35.94 75.32 108.42
N THR A 37 36.63 75.37 109.58
CA THR A 37 37.02 76.59 110.37
C THR A 37 35.88 77.43 111.01
N ALA A 38 36.06 78.18 112.11
CA ALA A 38 37.00 78.16 113.26
C ALA A 38 36.53 79.15 114.36
N GLY A 39 36.93 79.08 115.64
CA GLY A 39 37.67 78.01 116.34
C GLY A 39 38.33 78.45 117.66
N GLY A 40 37.89 77.90 118.80
CA GLY A 40 38.38 78.18 120.16
C GLY A 40 37.63 77.31 121.18
N ARG A 41 38.25 76.21 121.66
CA ARG A 41 38.98 76.07 122.94
C ARG A 41 38.11 75.79 124.19
N ASN A 42 38.17 74.51 124.61
CA ASN A 42 38.32 74.02 126.00
C ASN A 42 37.10 74.17 126.95
N THR A 43 36.73 73.21 127.81
CA THR A 43 37.26 71.87 128.23
C THR A 43 36.07 71.07 128.81
N ALA A 44 35.79 69.82 128.45
CA ALA A 44 36.39 68.57 128.98
C ALA A 44 36.22 68.43 130.52
N LEU A 45 35.53 67.43 131.08
CA LEU A 45 35.86 65.99 131.29
C LEU A 45 34.70 65.35 132.12
N LEU A 46 34.58 64.04 132.44
CA LEU A 46 34.88 62.74 131.81
C LEU A 46 34.34 61.62 132.75
N SER A 47 34.02 60.43 132.21
CA SER A 47 34.10 59.09 132.84
C SER A 47 33.49 58.78 134.23
N ALA A 48 32.51 57.87 134.19
CA ALA A 48 32.42 56.58 134.91
C ALA A 48 33.11 56.36 136.29
N ALA A 49 32.26 55.95 137.25
CA ALA A 49 32.42 54.86 138.25
C ALA A 49 33.59 54.80 139.26
N ILE A 50 33.21 54.44 140.51
CA ILE A 50 33.87 53.55 141.50
C ILE A 50 33.74 54.11 142.94
N ALA A 51 33.46 53.22 143.89
CA ALA A 51 33.36 53.51 145.33
C ALA A 51 34.67 53.24 146.07
N LEU A 52 34.90 53.90 147.22
CA LEU A 52 35.54 53.28 148.39
C LEU A 52 35.31 54.05 149.71
N THR A 53 35.69 53.42 150.83
CA THR A 53 35.27 53.69 152.22
C THR A 53 36.44 54.07 153.15
N LEU A 54 36.13 54.25 154.46
CA LEU A 54 37.02 54.32 155.65
C LEU A 54 37.65 55.72 155.95
N GLY A 55 37.80 56.17 157.22
CA GLY A 55 37.33 55.65 158.53
C GLY A 55 38.36 55.77 159.67
N LEU A 56 37.94 56.25 160.88
CA LEU A 56 38.61 56.27 162.22
C LEU A 56 37.59 56.88 163.25
N GLY A 57 37.74 56.89 164.59
CA GLY A 57 38.66 56.21 165.53
C GLY A 57 38.59 56.73 167.00
N VAL A 58 39.19 55.98 167.94
CA VAL A 58 39.58 56.26 169.36
C VAL A 58 38.45 56.23 170.43
N ALA A 59 38.59 55.79 171.70
CA ALA A 59 39.21 54.68 172.46
C ALA A 59 38.99 54.92 174.00
N GLY A 60 39.03 53.89 174.87
CA GLY A 60 38.92 54.02 176.36
C GLY A 60 39.05 52.68 177.15
N ALA A 61 39.33 52.72 178.47
CA ALA A 61 39.58 51.57 179.40
C ALA A 61 38.32 51.21 180.27
N THR A 62 38.14 50.08 181.00
CA THR A 62 39.02 49.34 181.93
C THR A 62 38.70 47.84 182.17
N GLN A 63 39.74 47.00 182.29
CA GLN A 63 39.93 45.78 183.12
C GLN A 63 38.80 44.74 183.36
N THR A 64 38.92 43.52 182.80
CA THR A 64 39.36 42.27 183.51
C THR A 64 39.31 41.00 182.62
N ALA A 65 40.17 40.03 182.97
CA ALA A 65 40.09 38.56 182.76
C ALA A 65 39.67 37.94 181.40
N HIS A 66 40.64 37.23 180.80
CA HIS A 66 40.52 36.06 179.91
C HIS A 66 39.63 36.12 178.65
N ALA A 67 40.33 36.28 177.52
CA ALA A 67 39.93 35.71 176.25
C ALA A 67 39.87 34.17 176.31
N GLN A 68 38.85 33.59 175.68
CA GLN A 68 38.94 32.36 174.88
C GLN A 68 38.19 32.60 173.58
N SER A 69 38.83 32.30 172.45
CA SER A 69 38.40 32.66 171.10
C SER A 69 37.29 31.75 170.56
N VAL A 70 36.45 32.29 169.68
CA VAL A 70 35.52 31.51 168.86
C VAL A 70 36.24 30.98 167.62
N GLU A 71 36.13 29.67 167.37
CA GLU A 71 36.46 29.04 166.10
C GLU A 71 35.51 27.85 165.85
N VAL A 72 34.83 27.82 164.69
CA VAL A 72 34.01 26.69 164.24
C VAL A 72 34.26 26.49 162.75
N GLY A 73 34.79 25.31 162.39
CA GLY A 73 35.38 25.01 161.09
C GLY A 73 34.47 24.28 160.08
N GLY A 74 35.05 23.94 158.92
CA GLY A 74 34.51 22.97 157.97
C GLY A 74 35.22 21.61 158.13
N ASN A 75 35.33 20.71 157.14
CA ASN A 75 34.60 20.48 155.89
C ASN A 75 35.00 19.06 155.39
N ALA A 76 34.05 18.23 154.94
CA ALA A 76 34.30 17.05 154.08
C ALA A 76 32.94 16.55 153.50
N ASN A 77 32.83 15.95 152.32
CA ASN A 77 33.87 15.21 151.60
C ASN A 77 33.71 15.27 150.06
N CYS A 78 34.84 15.34 149.35
CA CYS A 78 35.06 14.85 148.00
C CYS A 78 36.55 14.46 148.00
N VAL A 79 37.00 13.29 147.55
CA VAL A 79 36.84 12.74 146.19
C VAL A 79 36.84 11.20 146.19
N VAL A 80 36.30 10.63 145.12
CA VAL A 80 36.12 9.20 144.82
C VAL A 80 37.42 8.54 144.31
N LEU A 81 37.68 7.25 144.63
CA LEU A 81 37.96 6.15 143.66
C LEU A 81 38.47 4.85 144.34
N ASN A 82 37.89 3.72 143.90
CA ASN A 82 38.39 2.32 143.99
C ASN A 82 39.07 1.80 145.27
N SER A 83 38.26 1.20 146.17
CA SER A 83 38.33 -0.24 146.56
C SER A 83 37.96 -0.49 148.04
N LYS A 84 36.82 -1.17 148.24
CA LYS A 84 36.31 -1.78 149.49
C LYS A 84 36.05 -0.87 150.72
N VAL A 85 34.75 -0.76 151.03
CA VAL A 85 34.12 -0.74 152.37
C VAL A 85 34.75 0.14 153.46
N ILE A 86 34.16 1.33 153.64
CA ILE A 86 33.84 2.06 154.89
C ILE A 86 34.73 1.81 156.13
N ASP A 87 35.41 2.86 156.61
CA ASP A 87 35.22 3.32 158.00
C ASP A 87 35.58 4.81 158.22
N SER A 88 34.78 5.49 159.05
CA SER A 88 34.83 6.85 159.65
C SER A 88 35.89 7.93 159.29
N CYS A 89 35.49 9.22 159.28
CA CYS A 89 36.41 10.35 159.54
C CYS A 89 35.71 11.60 160.15
N VAL A 90 36.41 12.34 161.03
CA VAL A 90 35.87 13.33 161.99
C VAL A 90 36.79 14.59 162.06
N VAL A 91 36.20 15.78 161.77
CA VAL A 91 36.44 17.20 162.20
C VAL A 91 37.87 17.80 162.41
N ASP A 92 38.13 19.03 161.90
CA ASP A 92 38.66 20.23 162.65
C ASP A 92 39.15 21.42 161.76
N GLY A 93 38.72 22.66 162.09
CA GLY A 93 39.30 23.94 161.56
C GLY A 93 38.62 24.63 160.35
N ASN A 94 38.68 25.96 160.11
CA ASN A 94 39.22 27.13 160.83
C ASN A 94 38.37 28.40 160.51
N ALA A 95 38.32 29.39 161.42
CA ALA A 95 37.75 30.74 161.24
C ALA A 95 38.28 31.73 162.31
N THR A 96 38.77 32.91 161.92
CA THR A 96 39.65 33.71 162.78
C THR A 96 39.00 35.00 163.31
N ALA A 97 38.60 34.99 164.59
CA ALA A 97 38.17 36.18 165.33
C ALA A 97 39.34 36.73 166.20
N SER A 98 40.00 37.79 165.75
CA SER A 98 41.15 38.41 166.43
C SER A 98 40.88 39.82 166.98
N GLY A 99 39.76 40.43 166.62
CA GLY A 99 39.30 41.70 167.21
C GLY A 99 38.59 41.48 168.55
N THR A 100 38.73 42.41 169.49
CA THR A 100 37.99 42.38 170.77
C THR A 100 36.48 42.44 170.51
N ASN A 101 35.70 41.51 171.06
CA ASN A 101 34.27 41.32 170.76
C ASN A 101 33.94 41.11 169.26
N ALA A 102 34.88 40.57 168.47
CA ALA A 102 34.63 40.25 167.07
C ALA A 102 33.97 38.87 166.90
N VAL A 103 33.15 38.72 165.86
CA VAL A 103 32.44 37.48 165.52
C VAL A 103 32.75 37.12 164.05
N ALA A 104 33.36 35.95 163.84
CA ALA A 104 33.69 35.41 162.53
C ALA A 104 32.83 34.15 162.28
N ILE A 105 31.96 34.17 161.27
CA ILE A 105 31.05 33.05 160.94
C ILE A 105 31.19 32.68 159.46
N GLY A 106 31.82 31.53 159.22
CA GLY A 106 32.09 30.95 157.90
C GLY A 106 33.58 30.66 157.68
N SER A 107 33.90 29.65 156.87
CA SER A 107 35.30 29.28 156.60
C SER A 107 36.10 30.43 155.99
N ASN A 108 37.34 30.62 156.47
CA ASN A 108 38.20 31.76 156.12
C ASN A 108 37.56 33.15 156.35
N SER A 109 36.50 33.26 157.17
CA SER A 109 36.07 34.58 157.66
C SER A 109 37.11 35.13 158.65
N THR A 110 37.39 36.43 158.56
CA THR A 110 38.39 37.09 159.41
C THR A 110 37.79 38.35 160.01
N ALA A 111 37.55 38.31 161.32
CA ALA A 111 37.01 39.44 162.07
C ALA A 111 38.11 40.02 162.98
N SER A 112 38.85 41.01 162.45
CA SER A 112 39.97 41.66 163.14
C SER A 112 39.65 43.04 163.69
N GLY A 113 38.56 43.68 163.22
CA GLY A 113 38.01 44.89 163.83
C GLY A 113 37.28 44.61 165.15
N ALA A 114 37.44 45.47 166.16
CA ALA A 114 36.70 45.33 167.42
C ALA A 114 35.18 45.56 167.24
N ASN A 115 34.32 44.84 167.97
CA ASN A 115 32.85 44.86 167.79
C ASN A 115 32.42 44.66 166.32
N SER A 116 33.14 43.86 165.52
CA SER A 116 32.82 43.64 164.11
C SER A 116 32.31 42.22 163.83
N VAL A 117 31.45 42.09 162.82
CA VAL A 117 30.87 40.80 162.42
C VAL A 117 31.23 40.51 160.96
N ALA A 118 32.07 39.51 160.75
CA ALA A 118 32.36 38.97 159.44
C ALA A 118 31.39 37.81 159.16
N LEU A 119 30.37 38.07 158.32
CA LEU A 119 29.30 37.12 158.07
C LEU A 119 29.40 36.51 156.66
N GLY A 120 29.60 35.20 156.61
CA GLY A 120 29.76 34.42 155.37
C GLY A 120 31.21 34.02 155.08
N ALA A 121 31.38 32.92 154.35
CA ALA A 121 32.70 32.39 154.00
C ALA A 121 33.53 33.42 153.21
N GLY A 122 34.78 33.61 153.65
CA GLY A 122 35.72 34.61 153.11
C GLY A 122 35.37 36.08 153.38
N SER A 123 34.29 36.39 154.11
CA SER A 123 33.97 37.77 154.50
C SER A 123 35.01 38.30 155.50
N LYS A 124 35.37 39.59 155.37
CA LYS A 124 36.38 40.21 156.23
C LYS A 124 35.88 41.50 156.85
N THR A 125 36.25 41.73 158.11
CA THR A 125 36.08 43.00 158.81
C THR A 125 37.40 43.44 159.44
N ASN A 126 37.99 44.52 158.91
CA ASN A 126 39.16 45.20 159.47
C ASN A 126 38.79 46.49 160.22
N ARG A 127 37.52 46.92 160.15
CA ARG A 127 37.01 48.14 160.80
C ARG A 127 36.14 47.78 162.00
N ALA A 128 36.21 48.61 163.04
CA ALA A 128 35.36 48.45 164.20
C ALA A 128 33.90 48.86 163.92
N ASN A 129 32.95 48.28 164.66
CA ASN A 129 31.50 48.55 164.56
C ASN A 129 30.93 48.43 163.13
N THR A 130 31.32 47.41 162.38
CA THR A 130 30.77 47.11 161.05
C THR A 130 30.39 45.65 160.91
N VAL A 131 29.25 45.40 160.27
CA VAL A 131 28.89 44.09 159.71
C VAL A 131 29.34 44.08 158.26
N SER A 132 30.18 43.11 157.87
CA SER A 132 30.48 42.86 156.46
C SER A 132 29.90 41.53 156.01
N VAL A 133 29.14 41.58 154.92
CA VAL A 133 28.59 40.42 154.21
C VAL A 133 29.44 40.03 153.01
N GLY A 134 30.70 40.50 152.93
CA GLY A 134 31.64 40.20 151.86
C GLY A 134 33.08 40.61 152.18
N ASP A 135 33.92 40.59 151.15
CA ASP A 135 35.24 41.24 151.11
C ASP A 135 35.23 42.22 149.93
N ALA A 136 36.17 43.15 149.86
CA ALA A 136 36.22 44.12 148.76
C ALA A 136 36.38 43.41 147.39
N GLY A 137 35.52 43.73 146.42
CA GLY A 137 35.41 43.04 145.13
C GLY A 137 34.64 41.70 145.19
N LYS A 138 34.03 41.38 146.33
CA LYS A 138 33.14 40.21 146.56
C LYS A 138 31.91 40.63 147.37
N GLU A 139 31.40 41.82 147.07
CA GLU A 139 30.21 42.39 147.69
C GLU A 139 28.96 41.55 147.36
N ARG A 140 28.03 41.46 148.31
CA ARG A 140 26.76 40.75 148.15
C ARG A 140 25.61 41.76 148.19
N GLN A 141 24.64 41.59 147.28
CA GLN A 141 23.44 42.44 147.25
C GLN A 141 22.58 42.17 148.49
N VAL A 142 22.05 43.24 149.08
CA VAL A 142 21.09 43.16 150.19
C VAL A 142 19.71 43.47 149.61
N THR A 143 18.88 42.45 149.44
CA THR A 143 17.51 42.58 148.93
C THR A 143 16.51 42.72 150.09
N ASN A 144 15.28 43.16 149.77
CA ASN A 144 14.20 43.40 150.74
C ASN A 144 14.47 44.53 151.77
N VAL A 145 15.18 45.59 151.34
CA VAL A 145 15.43 46.80 152.14
C VAL A 145 14.30 47.82 151.92
N ALA A 146 13.60 48.18 153.00
CA ALA A 146 12.58 49.23 152.98
C ALA A 146 13.19 50.63 152.77
N ALA A 147 12.39 51.64 152.41
CA ALA A 147 12.88 53.01 152.27
C ALA A 147 13.42 53.54 153.60
N GLY A 148 14.61 54.13 153.60
CA GLY A 148 15.27 54.60 154.81
C GLY A 148 14.48 55.73 155.50
N THR A 149 14.17 55.53 156.78
CA THR A 149 13.38 56.45 157.62
C THR A 149 14.26 57.21 158.63
N ALA A 150 15.31 56.56 159.15
CA ALA A 150 16.39 57.21 159.85
C ALA A 150 17.56 57.52 158.89
N ALA A 151 18.37 58.52 159.20
CA ALA A 151 19.58 58.86 158.44
C ALA A 151 20.65 57.74 158.47
N THR A 152 20.48 56.72 159.31
CA THR A 152 21.32 55.52 159.43
C THR A 152 20.79 54.33 158.63
N ASP A 153 19.59 54.42 158.07
CA ASP A 153 19.00 53.36 157.25
C ASP A 153 19.60 53.39 155.82
N ALA A 154 19.53 52.26 155.12
CA ALA A 154 19.94 52.21 153.72
C ALA A 154 18.86 52.84 152.80
N VAL A 155 19.27 53.85 152.02
CA VAL A 155 18.41 54.58 151.07
C VAL A 155 18.06 53.71 149.87
N ASN A 156 16.78 53.70 149.44
CA ASN A 156 16.35 52.92 148.28
C ASN A 156 16.12 53.79 147.03
N LYS A 157 15.99 53.14 145.85
CA LYS A 157 15.97 53.82 144.55
C LYS A 157 14.91 54.93 144.44
N ALA A 158 13.73 54.79 145.08
CA ALA A 158 12.65 55.77 144.94
C ALA A 158 13.03 57.17 145.51
N GLN A 159 14.00 57.24 146.42
CA GLN A 159 14.47 58.51 146.97
C GLN A 159 15.38 59.28 145.99
N LEU A 160 15.86 58.65 144.90
CA LEU A 160 16.71 59.25 143.87
C LEU A 160 15.92 60.05 142.82
N ASP A 161 14.66 59.71 142.56
CA ASP A 161 13.87 60.32 141.47
C ASP A 161 13.47 61.80 141.78
N LYS A 162 13.71 62.29 143.01
CA LYS A 162 13.56 63.70 143.43
C LYS A 162 14.60 64.67 142.84
N VAL A 163 15.53 64.18 142.00
CA VAL A 163 16.49 64.99 141.22
C VAL A 163 15.80 65.83 140.11
N ALA A 164 14.51 65.63 139.84
CA ALA A 164 13.79 66.18 138.68
C ALA A 164 13.48 67.70 138.65
N VAL A 165 13.85 68.51 139.67
CA VAL A 165 13.39 69.91 139.80
C VAL A 165 14.28 70.95 139.08
N ALA A 166 15.32 70.53 138.36
CA ALA A 166 16.36 71.41 137.80
C ALA A 166 16.03 72.07 136.42
N ALA A 167 14.80 72.56 136.18
CA ALA A 167 14.26 72.66 134.80
C ALA A 167 13.94 74.04 134.16
N GLU A 168 13.72 75.15 134.87
CA GLU A 168 12.97 76.31 134.30
C GLU A 168 13.78 77.46 133.63
N GLY A 169 15.11 77.35 133.49
CA GLY A 169 15.99 78.54 133.37
C GLY A 169 16.56 78.98 132.00
N ALA A 170 16.15 78.46 130.83
CA ALA A 170 16.86 78.78 129.56
C ALA A 170 16.02 78.79 128.26
N THR A 171 15.89 79.97 127.64
CA THR A 171 15.39 80.16 126.26
C THR A 171 16.50 80.76 125.37
N ARG A 172 16.57 80.36 124.08
CA ARG A 172 17.70 80.77 123.20
C ARG A 172 17.44 80.94 121.70
N TYR A 173 16.20 80.79 121.20
CA TYR A 173 15.95 80.66 119.76
C TYR A 173 14.85 81.53 119.12
N PHE A 174 14.14 82.37 119.89
CA PHE A 174 13.21 83.35 119.31
C PHE A 174 13.38 84.74 119.92
N LYS A 175 13.49 85.74 119.05
CA LYS A 175 13.25 87.16 119.32
C LYS A 175 12.46 87.71 118.13
N ALA A 176 11.28 88.27 118.37
CA ALA A 176 10.67 89.22 117.45
C ALA A 176 11.27 90.59 117.78
N ASP A 177 11.92 91.22 116.80
CA ASP A 177 12.49 92.56 116.92
C ASP A 177 11.50 93.52 116.25
N GLY A 178 10.52 93.97 117.03
CA GLY A 178 9.54 94.98 116.63
C GLY A 178 9.98 96.39 117.03
N ASP A 179 9.13 97.39 116.81
CA ASP A 179 9.40 98.81 117.10
C ASP A 179 9.55 99.14 118.61
N GLY A 180 9.41 98.12 119.47
CA GLY A 180 9.52 98.21 120.93
C GLY A 180 8.26 98.71 121.62
N THR A 181 7.16 98.91 120.88
CA THR A 181 5.87 99.41 121.37
C THR A 181 4.74 98.39 121.27
N ASP A 182 5.06 97.15 120.88
CA ASP A 182 4.15 96.02 120.59
C ASP A 182 3.14 96.26 119.45
N ALA A 183 3.23 97.40 118.74
CA ALA A 183 2.29 97.76 117.67
C ALA A 183 2.48 96.98 116.35
N ASP A 184 3.70 96.50 116.08
CA ASP A 184 4.07 95.71 114.90
C ASP A 184 4.30 94.22 115.21
N ALA A 185 3.93 93.78 116.42
CA ALA A 185 4.10 92.42 116.90
C ALA A 185 3.43 91.37 116.00
N ALA A 186 4.01 90.16 115.99
CA ALA A 186 3.41 89.02 115.32
C ALA A 186 2.12 88.60 116.05
N LYS A 187 1.00 88.52 115.32
CA LYS A 187 -0.33 88.21 115.83
C LYS A 187 -0.63 86.71 115.66
N ILE A 188 -1.02 86.07 116.76
CA ILE A 188 -1.43 84.68 116.84
C ILE A 188 -2.79 84.66 117.52
N ASP A 189 -3.84 84.34 116.77
CA ASP A 189 -5.20 84.18 117.31
C ASP A 189 -5.62 82.69 117.35
N GLY A 190 -5.12 81.87 116.43
CA GLY A 190 -5.47 80.45 116.31
C GLY A 190 -4.79 79.51 117.30
N GLU A 191 -5.47 78.44 117.71
CA GLU A 191 -4.93 77.48 118.68
C GLU A 191 -3.74 76.71 118.09
N GLY A 192 -2.59 76.76 118.76
CA GLY A 192 -1.37 76.09 118.29
C GLY A 192 -0.70 76.71 117.06
N ALA A 193 -1.12 77.91 116.65
CA ALA A 193 -0.58 78.61 115.49
C ALA A 193 0.78 79.29 115.78
N LEU A 194 1.52 79.63 114.73
CA LEU A 194 2.87 80.20 114.78
C LEU A 194 2.98 81.43 113.86
N ALA A 195 3.14 82.63 114.43
CA ALA A 195 3.46 83.83 113.67
C ALA A 195 4.90 84.29 113.93
N ALA A 196 5.66 84.61 112.87
CA ALA A 196 7.05 85.05 112.94
C ALA A 196 7.38 86.08 111.85
N GLY A 197 7.39 87.35 112.22
CA GLY A 197 7.68 88.50 111.34
C GLY A 197 6.85 89.72 111.75
N ALA A 198 7.33 90.93 111.43
CA ALA A 198 6.59 92.16 111.70
C ALA A 198 5.23 92.13 110.97
N SER A 199 4.14 92.31 111.74
CA SER A 199 2.75 92.18 111.28
C SER A 199 2.37 90.83 110.65
N ALA A 200 3.11 89.74 110.95
CA ALA A 200 2.66 88.39 110.58
C ALA A 200 1.37 88.03 111.36
N ASN A 201 0.32 87.55 110.68
CA ASN A 201 -0.95 87.15 111.29
C ASN A 201 -1.22 85.66 111.04
N ALA A 202 -1.20 84.85 112.09
CA ALA A 202 -1.64 83.46 112.09
C ALA A 202 -2.99 83.37 112.83
N ASP A 203 -4.09 83.40 112.07
CA ASP A 203 -5.47 83.50 112.55
C ASP A 203 -6.08 82.12 112.80
N GLY A 204 -5.86 81.16 111.89
CA GLY A 204 -6.45 79.83 111.97
C GLY A 204 -5.73 78.87 112.92
N ASP A 205 -6.46 77.86 113.43
CA ASP A 205 -5.89 76.85 114.33
C ASP A 205 -4.77 76.06 113.63
N GLY A 206 -3.61 75.97 114.26
CA GLY A 206 -2.41 75.36 113.69
C GLY A 206 -1.80 76.11 112.49
N ALA A 207 -2.25 77.33 112.20
CA ALA A 207 -1.73 78.11 111.08
C ALA A 207 -0.27 78.57 111.30
N THR A 208 0.51 78.72 110.24
CA THR A 208 1.90 79.21 110.30
C THR A 208 2.08 80.41 109.38
N ALA A 209 2.30 81.61 109.94
CA ALA A 209 2.56 82.84 109.20
C ALA A 209 4.01 83.30 109.41
N LEU A 210 4.86 83.21 108.39
CA LEU A 210 6.29 83.52 108.50
C LEU A 210 6.76 84.49 107.41
N GLY A 211 6.86 85.77 107.76
CA GLY A 211 7.24 86.86 106.86
C GLY A 211 6.62 88.21 107.27
N ASN A 212 7.11 89.31 106.68
CA ASN A 212 6.49 90.62 106.93
C ASN A 212 5.11 90.68 106.26
N SER A 213 4.08 90.93 107.06
CA SER A 213 2.67 90.95 106.65
C SER A 213 2.19 89.64 105.99
N SER A 214 2.78 88.49 106.33
CA SER A 214 2.24 87.17 105.95
C SER A 214 0.94 86.89 106.69
N GLN A 215 -0.07 86.36 106.00
CA GLN A 215 -1.41 86.08 106.54
C GLN A 215 -1.77 84.61 106.33
N ALA A 216 -1.82 83.84 107.42
CA ALA A 216 -2.28 82.46 107.45
C ALA A 216 -3.63 82.44 108.17
N ILE A 217 -4.72 82.56 107.41
CA ILE A 217 -6.07 82.86 107.91
C ILE A 217 -6.87 81.58 108.19
N GLY A 218 -6.79 80.59 107.31
CA GLY A 218 -7.52 79.32 107.47
C GLY A 218 -6.86 78.36 108.47
N ASN A 219 -7.64 77.43 109.02
CA ASN A 219 -7.10 76.39 109.89
C ASN A 219 -6.08 75.51 109.13
N ALA A 220 -5.01 75.13 109.81
CA ALA A 220 -3.84 74.40 109.28
C ALA A 220 -3.15 75.06 108.06
N THR A 221 -3.36 76.36 107.82
CA THR A 221 -2.70 77.06 106.71
C THR A 221 -1.21 77.32 106.97
N THR A 222 -0.44 77.48 105.90
CA THR A 222 0.95 77.92 105.99
C THR A 222 1.20 79.05 104.99
N ALA A 223 1.49 80.25 105.46
CA ALA A 223 1.82 81.43 104.66
C ALA A 223 3.27 81.88 104.95
N VAL A 224 4.18 81.64 104.01
CA VAL A 224 5.62 81.92 104.18
C VAL A 224 6.12 82.85 103.07
N GLY A 225 6.54 84.05 103.45
CA GLY A 225 6.98 85.11 102.53
C GLY A 225 6.29 86.44 102.82
N SER A 226 6.88 87.55 102.35
CA SER A 226 6.26 88.86 102.56
C SER A 226 4.95 88.98 101.77
N GLN A 227 3.88 89.35 102.46
CA GLN A 227 2.51 89.39 101.90
C GLN A 227 2.03 88.03 101.34
N ALA A 228 2.63 86.91 101.77
CA ALA A 228 2.07 85.59 101.49
C ALA A 228 0.69 85.46 102.16
N LEU A 229 -0.31 84.99 101.41
CA LEU A 229 -1.68 84.83 101.87
C LEU A 229 -2.12 83.37 101.69
N ALA A 230 -2.53 82.72 102.77
CA ALA A 230 -3.17 81.40 102.77
C ALA A 230 -4.51 81.51 103.49
N VAL A 231 -5.61 81.14 102.82
CA VAL A 231 -6.98 81.37 103.30
C VAL A 231 -7.78 80.07 103.43
N GLY A 232 -7.71 79.19 102.44
CA GLY A 232 -8.44 77.92 102.46
C GLY A 232 -7.92 76.96 103.53
N LEU A 233 -8.77 76.05 104.01
CA LEU A 233 -8.41 75.08 105.05
C LEU A 233 -7.26 74.17 104.58
N GLY A 234 -6.14 74.15 105.32
CA GLY A 234 -4.92 73.43 104.95
C GLY A 234 -4.12 74.04 103.79
N ALA A 235 -4.46 75.25 103.33
CA ALA A 235 -3.80 75.87 102.18
C ALA A 235 -2.35 76.30 102.49
N SER A 236 -1.47 76.15 101.50
CA SER A 236 -0.02 76.37 101.61
C SER A 236 0.46 77.41 100.60
N SER A 237 0.72 78.62 101.09
CA SER A 237 1.20 79.77 100.33
C SER A 237 2.67 80.06 100.66
N PHE A 238 3.55 79.96 99.68
CA PHE A 238 5.00 80.11 99.83
C PHE A 238 5.57 81.02 98.72
N GLY A 239 5.90 82.26 99.07
CA GLY A 239 6.41 83.24 98.10
C GLY A 239 6.10 84.68 98.52
N GLN A 240 6.72 85.65 97.85
CA GLN A 240 6.30 87.05 98.01
C GLN A 240 4.97 87.24 97.24
N GLY A 241 3.93 87.69 97.94
CA GLY A 241 2.60 87.90 97.36
C GLY A 241 1.93 86.64 96.80
N SER A 242 2.30 85.44 97.24
CA SER A 242 1.62 84.19 96.87
C SER A 242 0.23 84.10 97.52
N MET A 243 -0.72 83.46 96.85
CA MET A 243 -2.12 83.39 97.27
C MET A 243 -2.66 81.96 97.14
N ALA A 244 -2.96 81.32 98.27
CA ALA A 244 -3.60 80.01 98.33
C ALA A 244 -5.01 80.18 98.93
N PHE A 245 -6.01 80.36 98.07
CA PHE A 245 -7.39 80.66 98.46
C PHE A 245 -8.23 79.40 98.69
N GLY A 246 -8.09 78.39 97.84
CA GLY A 246 -8.89 77.16 97.94
C GLY A 246 -8.44 76.25 99.08
N ASP A 247 -9.34 75.41 99.59
CA ASP A 247 -9.02 74.39 100.58
C ASP A 247 -7.97 73.41 100.02
N ALA A 248 -7.00 73.01 100.85
CA ALA A 248 -5.85 72.20 100.48
C ALA A 248 -5.00 72.72 99.29
N SER A 249 -5.21 73.97 98.86
CA SER A 249 -4.50 74.54 97.70
C SER A 249 -3.04 74.85 98.02
N ILE A 250 -2.18 74.79 97.01
CA ILE A 250 -0.73 75.02 97.13
C ILE A 250 -0.31 76.09 96.14
N ALA A 251 0.12 77.26 96.64
CA ALA A 251 0.68 78.35 95.85
C ALA A 251 2.16 78.55 96.23
N LEU A 252 3.09 78.01 95.43
CA LEU A 252 4.53 78.06 95.68
C LEU A 252 5.25 78.82 94.56
N GLY A 253 5.55 80.10 94.80
CA GLY A 253 6.19 81.02 93.86
C GLY A 253 5.81 82.49 94.11
N GLN A 254 6.63 83.43 93.63
CA GLN A 254 6.29 84.86 93.69
C GLN A 254 5.02 85.11 92.87
N SER A 255 4.01 85.73 93.48
CA SER A 255 2.66 85.91 92.90
C SER A 255 2.02 84.63 92.31
N ALA A 256 2.36 83.44 92.82
CA ALA A 256 1.62 82.21 92.51
C ALA A 256 0.20 82.29 93.11
N ALA A 257 -0.80 81.82 92.38
CA ALA A 257 -2.20 81.87 92.81
C ALA A 257 -2.91 80.53 92.58
N ALA A 258 -3.46 79.94 93.65
CA ALA A 258 -4.27 78.73 93.62
C ALA A 258 -5.65 79.04 94.22
N PHE A 259 -6.72 78.90 93.42
CA PHE A 259 -8.05 79.41 93.77
C PHE A 259 -9.06 78.32 94.18
N GLY A 260 -9.06 77.17 93.49
CA GLY A 260 -10.00 76.07 93.73
C GLY A 260 -9.51 75.00 94.71
N LEU A 261 -10.39 74.03 95.01
CA LEU A 261 -10.14 72.94 95.95
C LEU A 261 -8.98 72.03 95.49
N GLY A 262 -7.91 71.96 96.26
CA GLY A 262 -6.74 71.14 95.95
C GLY A 262 -5.93 71.64 94.74
N ASP A 263 -6.14 72.90 94.32
CA ASP A 263 -5.39 73.50 93.22
C ASP A 263 -3.90 73.65 93.55
N VAL A 264 -3.03 73.37 92.59
CA VAL A 264 -1.56 73.42 92.75
C VAL A 264 -0.95 74.39 91.75
N ALA A 265 -0.58 75.58 92.21
CA ALA A 265 0.16 76.59 91.46
C ALA A 265 1.63 76.64 91.92
N LEU A 266 2.54 76.05 91.13
CA LEU A 266 3.97 75.93 91.42
C LEU A 266 4.81 76.66 90.36
N GLY A 267 5.19 77.89 90.67
CA GLY A 267 6.00 78.75 89.80
C GLY A 267 5.70 80.24 90.00
N ALA A 268 6.62 81.11 89.57
CA ALA A 268 6.36 82.55 89.59
C ALA A 268 5.21 82.90 88.65
N SER A 269 4.18 83.59 89.15
CA SER A 269 2.93 83.86 88.43
C SER A 269 2.25 82.61 87.86
N ALA A 270 2.41 81.45 88.48
CA ALA A 270 1.60 80.27 88.16
C ALA A 270 0.15 80.47 88.65
N VAL A 271 -0.83 80.08 87.85
CA VAL A 271 -2.26 80.21 88.16
C VAL A 271 -2.94 78.84 88.05
N ALA A 272 -3.47 78.35 89.15
CA ALA A 272 -4.41 77.23 89.17
C ALA A 272 -5.77 77.77 89.63
N ALA A 273 -6.79 77.62 88.78
CA ALA A 273 -8.11 78.16 88.98
C ALA A 273 -9.18 77.18 88.48
N SER A 274 -9.64 76.29 89.34
CA SER A 274 -10.78 75.41 89.11
C SER A 274 -12.05 75.89 89.86
N GLU A 275 -13.22 75.41 89.43
CA GLU A 275 -14.47 75.58 90.16
C GLU A 275 -14.72 74.42 91.13
N ASN A 276 -14.50 73.18 90.67
CA ASN A 276 -14.74 71.94 91.44
C ASN A 276 -13.45 71.25 91.92
N GLY A 277 -12.27 71.75 91.55
CA GLY A 277 -10.98 71.34 92.12
C GLY A 277 -9.94 70.78 91.13
N ALA A 278 -8.76 70.50 91.70
CA ALA A 278 -7.66 69.75 91.12
C ALA A 278 -6.99 70.35 89.86
N ALA A 279 -7.06 71.67 89.64
CA ALA A 279 -6.23 72.30 88.61
C ALA A 279 -4.75 72.31 89.04
N THR A 280 -3.86 71.88 88.15
CA THR A 280 -2.41 71.74 88.42
C THR A 280 -1.60 72.57 87.43
N ALA A 281 -1.07 73.71 87.87
CA ALA A 281 -0.21 74.60 87.11
C ALA A 281 1.24 74.56 87.64
N ILE A 282 2.16 73.94 86.91
CA ILE A 282 3.56 73.77 87.31
C ILE A 282 4.48 74.41 86.26
N GLY A 283 4.99 75.59 86.57
CA GLY A 283 5.87 76.39 85.72
C GLY A 283 5.63 77.88 85.92
N GLY A 284 6.64 78.72 85.63
CA GLY A 284 6.44 80.16 85.60
C GLY A 284 5.46 80.54 84.48
N LEU A 285 4.43 81.33 84.79
CA LEU A 285 3.31 81.63 83.89
C LEU A 285 2.52 80.38 83.40
N ALA A 286 2.58 79.26 84.12
CA ALA A 286 1.69 78.13 83.83
C ALA A 286 0.26 78.47 84.29
N GLU A 287 -0.73 78.15 83.47
CA GLU A 287 -2.14 78.44 83.73
C GLU A 287 -2.99 77.18 83.51
N ALA A 288 -3.65 76.72 84.58
CA ALA A 288 -4.65 75.65 84.56
C ALA A 288 -5.97 76.25 85.07
N SER A 289 -6.90 76.55 84.16
CA SER A 289 -8.09 77.39 84.45
C SER A 289 -9.42 76.64 84.33
N ALA A 290 -9.40 75.31 84.50
CA ALA A 290 -10.58 74.46 84.45
C ALA A 290 -10.42 73.24 85.36
N ASP A 291 -11.53 72.58 85.68
CA ASP A 291 -11.57 71.43 86.58
C ASP A 291 -10.69 70.27 86.07
N GLY A 292 -9.80 69.78 86.95
CA GLY A 292 -8.83 68.74 86.61
C GLY A 292 -7.80 69.10 85.52
N ALA A 293 -7.73 70.37 85.09
CA ALA A 293 -6.79 70.79 84.05
C ALA A 293 -5.34 70.74 84.56
N THR A 294 -4.42 70.25 83.73
CA THR A 294 -3.01 70.06 84.10
C THR A 294 -2.09 70.79 83.11
N ALA A 295 -1.52 71.92 83.53
CA ALA A 295 -0.55 72.71 82.78
C ALA A 295 0.85 72.58 83.38
N ILE A 296 1.75 71.86 82.72
CA ILE A 296 3.12 71.59 83.20
C ILE A 296 4.13 72.10 82.15
N GLY A 297 4.76 73.23 82.46
CA GLY A 297 5.72 73.92 81.60
C GLY A 297 5.60 75.43 81.73
N GLY A 298 6.69 76.16 81.46
CA GLY A 298 6.63 77.64 81.47
C GLY A 298 5.72 78.14 80.35
N GLY A 299 4.70 78.92 80.70
CA GLY A 299 3.65 79.34 79.74
C GLY A 299 2.78 78.20 79.21
N ALA A 300 2.70 77.06 79.90
CA ALA A 300 1.74 76.00 79.55
C ALA A 300 0.31 76.46 79.91
N LEU A 301 -0.66 76.14 79.06
CA LEU A 301 -2.04 76.62 79.16
C LEU A 301 -3.01 75.44 79.03
N ALA A 302 -3.76 75.13 80.08
CA ALA A 302 -4.77 74.08 80.09
C ALA A 302 -6.11 74.68 80.54
N ILE A 303 -7.01 74.91 79.59
CA ILE A 303 -8.27 75.67 79.80
C ILE A 303 -9.53 74.85 79.50
N GLY A 304 -9.38 73.67 78.89
CA GLY A 304 -10.48 72.71 78.76
C GLY A 304 -10.65 71.88 80.03
N PRO A 305 -11.88 71.47 80.42
CA PRO A 305 -12.10 70.53 81.52
C PRO A 305 -11.33 69.23 81.28
N GLY A 306 -10.59 68.76 82.30
CA GLY A 306 -9.73 67.57 82.20
C GLY A 306 -8.58 67.67 81.20
N SER A 307 -8.30 68.84 80.64
CA SER A 307 -7.26 69.01 79.60
C SER A 307 -5.84 68.92 80.18
N THR A 308 -4.89 68.43 79.37
CA THR A 308 -3.49 68.25 79.78
C THR A 308 -2.55 68.96 78.79
N SER A 309 -1.73 69.88 79.29
CA SER A 309 -0.71 70.63 78.54
C SER A 309 0.66 70.37 79.16
N LEU A 310 1.49 69.56 78.50
CA LEU A 310 2.81 69.15 78.98
C LEU A 310 3.91 69.64 78.03
N GLY A 311 4.49 70.79 78.35
CA GLY A 311 5.56 71.43 77.60
C GLY A 311 5.55 72.95 77.71
N ARG A 312 6.67 73.62 77.42
CA ARG A 312 6.71 75.08 77.31
C ARG A 312 5.74 75.52 76.20
N GLY A 313 4.80 76.40 76.53
CA GLY A 313 3.83 76.90 75.56
C GLY A 313 2.88 75.83 74.99
N ALA A 314 2.76 74.66 75.63
CA ALA A 314 1.75 73.67 75.26
C ALA A 314 0.36 74.22 75.61
N ALA A 315 -0.60 74.07 74.70
CA ALA A 315 -1.95 74.63 74.85
C ALA A 315 -3.01 73.55 74.58
N SER A 316 -3.93 73.37 75.53
CA SER A 316 -5.05 72.42 75.44
C SER A 316 -6.33 73.15 75.83
N ALA A 317 -7.25 73.27 74.87
CA ALA A 317 -8.44 74.12 74.99
C ALA A 317 -9.77 73.35 74.93
N GLY A 318 -9.80 72.18 74.26
CA GLY A 318 -10.99 71.33 74.22
C GLY A 318 -11.17 70.47 75.48
N GLU A 319 -12.37 69.96 75.70
CA GLU A 319 -12.65 68.98 76.75
C GLU A 319 -11.76 67.74 76.58
N ALA A 320 -11.14 67.28 77.68
CA ALA A 320 -10.23 66.14 77.74
C ALA A 320 -9.07 66.18 76.70
N SER A 321 -8.74 67.36 76.18
CA SER A 321 -7.71 67.53 75.15
C SER A 321 -6.28 67.39 75.70
N VAL A 322 -5.37 66.81 74.92
CA VAL A 322 -4.02 66.43 75.36
C VAL A 322 -2.96 67.01 74.43
N ALA A 323 -2.18 67.97 74.90
CA ALA A 323 -1.04 68.55 74.20
C ALA A 323 0.28 68.23 74.91
N VAL A 324 1.10 67.37 74.30
CA VAL A 324 2.42 66.96 74.83
C VAL A 324 3.51 67.36 73.85
N GLY A 325 4.33 68.34 74.24
CA GLY A 325 5.40 68.90 73.41
C GLY A 325 5.57 70.40 73.63
N ALA A 326 6.72 70.96 73.24
CA ALA A 326 6.86 72.41 73.21
C ALA A 326 5.98 72.98 72.08
N PHE A 327 5.15 73.96 72.39
CA PHE A 327 4.20 74.59 71.45
C PHE A 327 3.26 73.60 70.74
N SER A 328 2.92 72.47 71.37
CA SER A 328 1.82 71.61 70.90
C SER A 328 0.48 72.26 71.20
N VAL A 329 -0.51 72.10 70.30
CA VAL A 329 -1.83 72.73 70.44
C VAL A 329 -2.96 71.73 70.19
N ALA A 330 -3.71 71.39 71.23
CA ALA A 330 -4.92 70.56 71.18
C ALA A 330 -6.15 71.47 71.36
N VAL A 331 -6.75 71.93 70.25
CA VAL A 331 -7.81 72.96 70.32
C VAL A 331 -9.19 72.36 70.52
N ALA A 332 -9.44 71.19 69.93
CA ALA A 332 -10.77 70.58 69.86
C ALA A 332 -10.98 69.52 70.95
N ASP A 333 -12.24 69.21 71.23
CA ASP A 333 -12.63 68.21 72.23
C ASP A 333 -12.09 66.82 71.85
N PHE A 334 -11.62 66.08 72.85
CA PHE A 334 -10.99 64.76 72.74
C PHE A 334 -9.77 64.71 71.79
N SER A 335 -9.22 65.86 71.37
CA SER A 335 -8.07 65.92 70.48
C SER A 335 -6.74 65.68 71.21
N ALA A 336 -5.79 65.03 70.55
CA ALA A 336 -4.48 64.73 71.10
C ALA A 336 -3.34 65.11 70.16
N THR A 337 -2.31 65.77 70.68
CA THR A 337 -1.07 66.06 69.95
C THR A 337 0.14 65.61 70.76
N LEU A 338 1.01 64.84 70.11
CA LEU A 338 2.17 64.20 70.71
C LEU A 338 3.44 64.53 69.90
N GLY A 339 4.01 65.70 70.16
CA GLY A 339 5.14 66.25 69.40
C GLY A 339 5.33 67.75 69.63
N ALA A 340 6.53 68.27 69.37
CA ALA A 340 6.76 69.73 69.37
C ALA A 340 6.14 70.36 68.12
N ASN A 341 5.43 71.48 68.27
CA ASN A 341 4.71 72.19 67.21
C ASN A 341 3.66 71.36 66.44
N SER A 342 3.20 70.21 66.98
CA SER A 342 2.07 69.49 66.39
C SER A 342 0.75 70.06 66.89
N ALA A 343 -0.26 70.11 66.00
CA ALA A 343 -1.57 70.62 66.34
C ALA A 343 -2.68 69.66 65.93
N ALA A 344 -3.64 69.47 66.84
CA ALA A 344 -4.87 68.73 66.61
C ALA A 344 -6.03 69.73 66.77
N VAL A 345 -6.69 70.05 65.66
CA VAL A 345 -7.67 71.16 65.57
C VAL A 345 -9.08 70.68 65.24
N ALA A 346 -9.27 69.38 65.04
CA ALA A 346 -10.57 68.75 64.84
C ALA A 346 -10.91 67.79 65.99
N VAL A 347 -12.21 67.60 66.26
CA VAL A 347 -12.72 66.74 67.34
C VAL A 347 -12.20 65.31 67.15
N GLY A 348 -11.77 64.67 68.24
CA GLY A 348 -11.25 63.29 68.23
C GLY A 348 -9.97 63.06 67.41
N SER A 349 -9.33 64.12 66.88
CA SER A 349 -8.17 63.99 66.01
C SER A 349 -6.86 63.83 66.77
N VAL A 350 -5.92 63.05 66.21
CA VAL A 350 -4.63 62.73 66.81
C VAL A 350 -3.48 63.16 65.90
N ALA A 351 -2.72 64.17 66.29
CA ALA A 351 -1.49 64.58 65.60
C ALA A 351 -0.26 63.94 66.26
N LEU A 352 0.32 62.93 65.59
CA LEU A 352 1.42 62.13 66.12
C LEU A 352 2.77 62.50 65.48
N GLY A 353 3.72 62.97 66.29
CA GLY A 353 5.05 63.40 65.87
C GLY A 353 5.17 64.92 65.69
N ALA A 354 6.38 65.46 65.84
CA ALA A 354 6.64 66.90 65.80
C ALA A 354 6.21 67.55 64.46
N GLY A 355 5.49 68.68 64.51
CA GLY A 355 4.96 69.36 63.32
C GLY A 355 3.85 68.60 62.58
N SER A 356 3.34 67.48 63.11
CA SER A 356 2.15 66.83 62.57
C SER A 356 0.91 67.69 62.76
N TYR A 357 -0.01 67.63 61.80
CA TYR A 357 -1.21 68.44 61.78
C TYR A 357 -2.41 67.55 61.51
N ALA A 358 -3.38 67.55 62.43
CA ALA A 358 -4.61 66.79 62.34
C ALA A 358 -5.80 67.77 62.29
N ASP A 359 -6.39 67.90 61.11
CA ASP A 359 -7.40 68.88 60.72
C ASP A 359 -8.77 68.25 60.40
N ARG A 360 -8.86 66.92 60.49
CA ARG A 360 -10.06 66.13 60.19
C ARG A 360 -10.53 65.37 61.42
N VAL A 361 -11.84 65.40 61.63
CA VAL A 361 -12.55 64.69 62.72
C VAL A 361 -12.22 63.19 62.66
N ASP A 362 -11.98 62.59 63.82
CA ASP A 362 -11.69 61.15 64.01
C ASP A 362 -10.53 60.60 63.14
N THR A 363 -9.46 61.39 62.94
CA THR A 363 -8.28 60.96 62.17
C THR A 363 -6.98 60.93 62.98
N VAL A 364 -6.08 60.01 62.62
CA VAL A 364 -4.68 59.99 63.08
C VAL A 364 -3.79 60.54 61.97
N SER A 365 -3.16 61.69 62.20
CA SER A 365 -2.18 62.28 61.28
C SER A 365 -0.76 62.09 61.79
N VAL A 366 0.04 61.33 61.04
CA VAL A 366 1.48 61.13 61.29
C VAL A 366 2.36 62.14 60.55
N GLY A 367 1.79 63.24 60.03
CA GLY A 367 2.49 64.18 59.17
C GLY A 367 1.76 65.51 58.98
N ASN A 368 2.18 66.27 57.97
CA ASN A 368 1.53 67.49 57.53
C ASN A 368 1.70 67.59 56.01
N ALA A 369 0.60 67.43 55.26
CA ALA A 369 0.63 67.37 53.80
C ALA A 369 1.05 68.71 53.17
N ASP A 370 0.54 69.82 53.71
CA ASP A 370 0.79 71.19 53.21
C ASP A 370 2.26 71.58 53.34
N ASN A 371 2.94 71.06 54.36
CA ASN A 371 4.38 71.25 54.58
C ASN A 371 5.25 70.12 54.01
N GLY A 372 4.67 69.21 53.20
CA GLY A 372 5.38 68.08 52.58
C GLY A 372 5.87 66.99 53.55
N LEU A 373 5.54 67.10 54.84
CA LEU A 373 6.02 66.26 55.92
C LEU A 373 5.24 64.94 55.95
N ARG A 374 5.72 63.93 55.23
CA ARG A 374 5.21 62.55 55.29
C ARG A 374 6.12 61.68 56.15
N ARG A 375 5.53 60.69 56.84
CA ARG A 375 6.27 59.69 57.63
C ARG A 375 5.91 58.28 57.17
N GLN A 376 6.90 57.39 57.19
CA GLN A 376 6.67 55.97 56.99
C GLN A 376 6.17 55.35 58.30
N ILE A 377 5.08 54.60 58.23
CA ILE A 377 4.60 53.75 59.33
C ILE A 377 5.29 52.40 59.14
N THR A 378 6.21 52.04 60.05
CA THR A 378 7.01 50.81 59.97
C THR A 378 6.55 49.80 61.01
N ASN A 379 6.70 48.51 60.70
CA ASN A 379 6.16 47.38 61.48
C ASN A 379 4.62 47.32 61.51
N LEU A 380 3.97 47.80 60.45
CA LEU A 380 2.55 47.58 60.19
C LEU A 380 2.35 46.12 59.76
N ALA A 381 1.52 45.37 60.47
CA ALA A 381 1.11 44.01 60.10
C ALA A 381 0.24 44.04 58.81
N ASP A 382 -0.07 42.87 58.26
CA ASP A 382 -1.06 42.78 57.18
C ASP A 382 -2.44 43.17 57.74
N GLY A 383 -3.19 43.99 57.00
CA GLY A 383 -4.57 44.32 57.34
C GLY A 383 -5.47 43.09 57.20
N THR A 384 -6.31 42.86 58.21
CA THR A 384 -7.21 41.70 58.34
C THR A 384 -8.69 42.05 58.24
N GLU A 385 -9.04 43.31 58.53
CA GLU A 385 -10.39 43.88 58.43
C GLU A 385 -10.43 44.99 57.38
N ASP A 386 -11.63 45.32 56.85
CA ASP A 386 -11.81 46.33 55.79
C ASP A 386 -11.32 47.75 56.15
N SER A 387 -11.16 48.03 57.45
CA SER A 387 -10.68 49.32 57.98
C SER A 387 -9.19 49.34 58.36
N ASP A 388 -8.48 48.22 58.22
CA ASP A 388 -7.05 48.16 58.51
C ASP A 388 -6.20 48.86 57.43
N ALA A 389 -5.07 49.43 57.85
CA ALA A 389 -4.13 50.02 56.91
C ALA A 389 -3.33 48.92 56.18
N VAL A 390 -3.44 48.86 54.86
CA VAL A 390 -2.67 47.91 54.04
C VAL A 390 -1.18 48.24 54.02
N ASN A 391 -0.34 47.21 54.07
CA ASN A 391 1.11 47.36 53.89
C ASN A 391 1.55 47.06 52.44
N LYS A 392 2.84 47.25 52.14
CA LYS A 392 3.37 47.05 50.77
C LYS A 392 3.27 45.60 50.29
N ALA A 393 3.37 44.59 51.17
CA ALA A 393 3.33 43.19 50.76
C ALA A 393 1.95 42.81 50.19
N GLN A 394 0.88 43.25 50.83
CA GLN A 394 -0.50 43.09 50.33
C GLN A 394 -0.70 43.80 48.97
N LEU A 395 -0.07 44.96 48.75
CA LEU A 395 -0.11 45.66 47.47
C LEU A 395 0.71 44.94 46.37
N ASP A 396 1.86 44.37 46.72
CA ASP A 396 2.69 43.59 45.79
C ASP A 396 1.96 42.33 45.31
N GLU A 397 1.15 41.70 46.18
CA GLU A 397 0.30 40.55 45.82
C GLU A 397 -0.76 40.93 44.77
N VAL A 398 -1.43 42.07 44.91
CA VAL A 398 -2.35 42.61 43.89
C VAL A 398 -1.61 42.87 42.56
N GLY A 399 -0.38 43.38 42.62
CA GLY A 399 0.48 43.55 41.43
C GLY A 399 0.79 42.23 40.71
N ALA A 400 0.99 41.14 41.45
CA ALA A 400 1.21 39.82 40.88
C ALA A 400 -0.04 39.27 40.17
N VAL A 401 -1.25 39.58 40.64
CA VAL A 401 -2.52 39.23 39.96
C VAL A 401 -2.62 39.93 38.61
N ALA A 402 -2.30 41.23 38.53
CA ALA A 402 -2.30 41.99 37.27
C ALA A 402 -1.22 41.52 36.27
N ALA A 403 -0.06 41.08 36.76
CA ALA A 403 0.98 40.44 35.94
C ALA A 403 0.57 39.03 35.43
N ASN A 404 -0.35 38.35 36.12
CA ASN A 404 -0.92 37.09 35.67
C ASN A 404 -2.04 37.29 34.63
N THR A 405 -2.95 38.26 34.81
CA THR A 405 -4.02 38.51 33.81
C THR A 405 -3.44 38.88 32.45
N SER A 406 -2.42 39.76 32.43
CA SER A 406 -1.65 40.11 31.22
C SER A 406 -0.81 38.96 30.64
N ARG A 407 -0.57 37.86 31.38
CA ARG A 407 0.01 36.64 30.81
C ARG A 407 -1.03 35.81 30.07
N TYR A 408 -2.27 35.78 30.56
CA TYR A 408 -3.32 34.89 30.04
C TYR A 408 -4.26 35.55 29.02
N PHE A 409 -4.28 36.88 28.92
CA PHE A 409 -5.04 37.62 27.91
C PHE A 409 -4.25 38.85 27.43
N GLN A 410 -3.94 38.90 26.13
CA GLN A 410 -3.21 40.00 25.49
C GLN A 410 -3.88 40.40 24.18
N ALA A 411 -4.02 41.71 23.97
CA ALA A 411 -4.45 42.31 22.71
C ALA A 411 -3.58 43.57 22.46
N THR A 412 -3.22 43.80 21.21
CA THR A 412 -2.31 44.89 20.78
C THR A 412 -2.88 45.64 19.58
N GLY A 413 -2.53 46.91 19.43
CA GLY A 413 -2.84 47.73 18.25
C GLY A 413 -1.60 48.37 17.65
N SER A 414 -1.77 49.06 16.53
CA SER A 414 -0.71 49.86 15.89
C SER A 414 -0.23 51.02 16.77
N SER A 415 0.99 51.52 16.53
CA SER A 415 1.46 52.80 17.08
C SER A 415 0.74 54.02 16.50
N ASP A 416 0.09 53.83 15.35
CA ASP A 416 -0.40 54.91 14.49
C ASP A 416 -1.92 55.14 14.65
N SER A 417 -2.55 54.41 15.57
CA SER A 417 -4.01 54.35 15.77
C SER A 417 -4.35 54.09 17.23
N ASP A 418 -5.30 54.86 17.78
CA ASP A 418 -5.90 54.66 19.11
C ASP A 418 -7.30 54.02 19.03
N ALA A 419 -7.68 53.49 17.86
CA ALA A 419 -8.99 52.91 17.61
C ALA A 419 -9.25 51.65 18.46
N GLY A 420 -10.05 51.79 19.51
CA GLY A 420 -10.47 50.67 20.36
C GLY A 420 -11.33 49.63 19.63
N ALA A 421 -11.46 48.45 20.24
CA ALA A 421 -12.44 47.45 19.82
C ALA A 421 -13.86 47.95 20.07
N PHE A 422 -14.74 47.87 19.07
CA PHE A 422 -16.10 48.38 19.13
C PHE A 422 -17.13 47.24 18.98
N ALA A 423 -17.81 46.90 20.07
CA ALA A 423 -18.93 45.97 20.09
C ALA A 423 -20.24 46.75 20.32
N ALA A 424 -21.12 46.79 19.34
CA ALA A 424 -22.36 47.57 19.37
C ALA A 424 -23.64 46.73 19.48
N GLY A 425 -23.57 45.44 19.13
CA GLY A 425 -24.72 44.52 19.20
C GLY A 425 -24.85 43.80 20.53
N ASP A 426 -26.06 43.31 20.82
CA ASP A 426 -26.31 42.45 21.98
C ASP A 426 -25.47 41.16 21.88
N ASN A 427 -24.86 40.74 22.97
CA ASN A 427 -23.96 39.56 23.04
C ASN A 427 -22.76 39.60 22.06
N ALA A 428 -22.41 40.77 21.52
CA ALA A 428 -21.27 40.91 20.61
C ALA A 428 -19.91 40.84 21.33
N THR A 429 -18.89 40.35 20.63
CA THR A 429 -17.49 40.29 21.09
C THR A 429 -16.58 40.98 20.07
N ALA A 430 -15.78 41.96 20.51
CA ALA A 430 -14.80 42.65 19.69
C ALA A 430 -13.42 42.61 20.39
N ILE A 431 -12.39 42.10 19.73
CA ILE A 431 -11.04 41.95 20.27
C ILE A 431 -10.01 42.32 19.19
N GLY A 432 -9.34 43.45 19.35
CA GLY A 432 -8.33 43.96 18.42
C GLY A 432 -8.50 45.46 18.15
N GLU A 433 -7.45 46.10 17.64
CA GLU A 433 -7.50 47.50 17.20
C GLU A 433 -8.47 47.66 16.01
N ALA A 434 -9.35 48.66 16.06
CA ALA A 434 -10.38 48.89 15.05
C ALA A 434 -11.28 47.68 14.72
N SER A 435 -11.38 46.67 15.59
CA SER A 435 -12.28 45.52 15.37
C SER A 435 -13.73 45.93 15.64
N ASN A 436 -14.65 45.70 14.71
CA ASN A 436 -16.03 46.16 14.73
C ASN A 436 -17.03 44.99 14.75
N ALA A 437 -17.73 44.78 15.86
CA ALA A 437 -18.83 43.82 15.99
C ALA A 437 -20.17 44.57 16.10
N LEU A 438 -20.78 44.87 14.95
CA LEU A 438 -21.84 45.88 14.82
C LEU A 438 -23.29 45.34 14.95
N ALA A 439 -23.47 44.03 15.11
CA ALA A 439 -24.77 43.38 15.12
C ALA A 439 -24.89 42.33 16.25
N ASN A 440 -26.12 41.92 16.56
CA ASN A 440 -26.39 40.99 17.67
C ASN A 440 -25.73 39.62 17.40
N GLY A 441 -25.05 39.09 18.41
CA GLY A 441 -24.26 37.84 18.33
C GLY A 441 -23.01 37.93 17.45
N ALA A 442 -22.57 39.14 17.03
CA ALA A 442 -21.40 39.31 16.19
C ALA A 442 -20.08 39.05 16.95
N THR A 443 -19.13 38.36 16.33
CA THR A 443 -17.78 38.13 16.89
C THR A 443 -16.70 38.63 15.94
N ALA A 444 -16.00 39.71 16.30
CA ALA A 444 -14.88 40.28 15.56
C ALA A 444 -13.57 40.09 16.34
N LEU A 445 -12.59 39.38 15.77
CA LEU A 445 -11.32 39.06 16.41
C LEU A 445 -10.14 39.31 15.46
N GLY A 446 -9.32 40.32 15.75
CA GLY A 446 -8.19 40.76 14.93
C GLY A 446 -8.31 42.23 14.52
N SER A 447 -7.17 42.84 14.20
CA SER A 447 -7.14 44.26 13.83
C SER A 447 -7.93 44.52 12.54
N GLY A 448 -8.83 45.51 12.56
CA GLY A 448 -9.73 45.83 11.44
C GLY A 448 -10.83 44.79 11.13
N ALA A 449 -10.91 43.68 11.87
CA ALA A 449 -11.95 42.67 11.66
C ALA A 449 -13.34 43.28 11.82
N THR A 450 -14.23 43.10 10.83
CA THR A 450 -15.52 43.80 10.76
C THR A 450 -16.67 42.83 10.52
N VAL A 451 -17.69 42.91 11.38
CA VAL A 451 -18.92 42.12 11.30
C VAL A 451 -20.12 43.06 11.31
N THR A 452 -20.90 43.06 10.21
CA THR A 452 -22.08 43.92 10.06
C THR A 452 -23.41 43.18 10.23
N ALA A 453 -23.39 41.85 10.30
CA ALA A 453 -24.59 41.00 10.26
C ALA A 453 -24.78 40.14 11.51
N GLN A 454 -26.03 39.76 11.76
CA GLN A 454 -26.42 39.02 12.97
C GLN A 454 -25.82 37.60 13.00
N ASN A 455 -25.37 37.19 14.19
CA ASN A 455 -24.75 35.89 14.46
C ASN A 455 -23.57 35.53 13.54
N ALA A 456 -22.89 36.55 12.99
CA ALA A 456 -21.77 36.36 12.08
C ALA A 456 -20.42 36.50 12.82
N THR A 457 -19.37 35.91 12.27
CA THR A 457 -18.05 35.84 12.89
C THR A 457 -16.96 36.24 11.90
N ALA A 458 -16.06 37.16 12.26
CA ALA A 458 -14.88 37.51 11.49
C ALA A 458 -13.62 37.39 12.36
N VAL A 459 -12.64 36.59 11.91
CA VAL A 459 -11.39 36.33 12.64
C VAL A 459 -10.19 36.52 11.70
N GLY A 460 -9.35 37.51 11.94
CA GLY A 460 -8.16 37.82 11.13
C GLY A 460 -8.00 39.32 10.86
N TYR A 461 -6.85 39.71 10.31
CA TYR A 461 -6.61 41.10 9.92
C TYR A 461 -7.54 41.50 8.76
N ASN A 462 -8.35 42.55 8.93
CA ASN A 462 -9.37 42.99 7.96
C ASN A 462 -10.33 41.88 7.48
N ALA A 463 -10.57 40.84 8.29
CA ALA A 463 -11.60 39.84 7.98
C ALA A 463 -13.00 40.49 8.00
N SER A 464 -13.88 40.15 7.06
CA SER A 464 -15.20 40.77 6.89
C SER A 464 -16.31 39.72 6.80
N ALA A 465 -17.32 39.83 7.67
CA ALA A 465 -18.50 38.97 7.66
C ALA A 465 -19.77 39.82 7.59
N THR A 466 -20.39 39.84 6.40
CA THR A 466 -21.52 40.74 6.07
C THR A 466 -22.82 40.00 5.75
N GLY A 467 -22.78 38.68 5.59
CA GLY A 467 -23.98 37.83 5.55
C GLY A 467 -24.49 37.45 6.94
N GLN A 468 -25.81 37.30 7.12
CA GLN A 468 -26.37 36.74 8.36
C GLN A 468 -25.85 35.31 8.57
N ASN A 469 -25.52 34.93 9.82
CA ASN A 469 -24.95 33.61 10.16
C ASN A 469 -23.67 33.24 9.37
N SER A 470 -22.95 34.22 8.83
CA SER A 470 -21.74 33.99 8.03
C SER A 470 -20.47 33.90 8.89
N ALA A 471 -19.42 33.27 8.37
CA ALA A 471 -18.16 33.13 9.09
C ALA A 471 -16.93 33.35 8.18
N ALA A 472 -16.13 34.35 8.48
CA ALA A 472 -14.89 34.70 7.79
C ALA A 472 -13.66 34.45 8.68
N PHE A 473 -12.69 33.67 8.21
CA PHE A 473 -11.47 33.32 8.93
C PHE A 473 -10.24 33.52 8.03
N GLY A 474 -9.32 34.40 8.42
CA GLY A 474 -8.09 34.73 7.69
C GLY A 474 -8.01 36.20 7.27
N THR A 475 -6.80 36.62 6.89
CA THR A 475 -6.52 38.00 6.47
C THR A 475 -7.27 38.37 5.20
N ASN A 476 -8.04 39.46 5.19
CA ASN A 476 -8.91 39.88 4.08
C ASN A 476 -9.96 38.83 3.63
N ALA A 477 -10.29 37.84 4.47
CA ALA A 477 -11.34 36.86 4.18
C ALA A 477 -12.73 37.54 4.19
N GLN A 478 -13.62 37.18 3.26
CA GLN A 478 -14.91 37.85 3.04
C GLN A 478 -16.06 36.85 2.95
N ALA A 479 -16.92 36.81 3.96
CA ALA A 479 -18.16 36.03 3.98
C ALA A 479 -19.36 36.96 3.77
N ASN A 480 -19.72 37.17 2.51
CA ASN A 480 -20.69 38.18 2.08
C ASN A 480 -22.11 37.60 1.91
N GLY A 481 -22.23 36.32 1.57
CA GLY A 481 -23.54 35.65 1.44
C GLY A 481 -24.16 35.28 2.82
N PRO A 482 -25.49 35.34 2.99
CA PRO A 482 -26.16 34.73 4.14
C PRO A 482 -25.83 33.24 4.28
N GLY A 483 -25.47 32.79 5.48
CA GLY A 483 -25.03 31.43 5.77
C GLY A 483 -23.69 31.04 5.13
N SER A 484 -22.91 32.00 4.60
CA SER A 484 -21.66 31.70 3.90
C SER A 484 -20.46 31.50 4.82
N VAL A 485 -19.48 30.73 4.36
CA VAL A 485 -18.23 30.46 5.06
C VAL A 485 -17.05 30.82 4.15
N ALA A 486 -16.11 31.61 4.66
CA ALA A 486 -14.88 32.00 3.97
C ALA A 486 -13.66 31.73 4.87
N VAL A 487 -12.74 30.86 4.46
CA VAL A 487 -11.57 30.44 5.25
C VAL A 487 -10.31 30.51 4.41
N GLY A 488 -9.48 31.54 4.58
CA GLY A 488 -8.22 31.71 3.87
C GLY A 488 -7.85 33.16 3.61
N GLY A 489 -6.55 33.44 3.57
CA GLY A 489 -6.02 34.77 3.23
C GLY A 489 -5.92 35.01 1.73
N ALA A 490 -5.27 36.10 1.32
CA ALA A 490 -4.85 36.27 -0.08
C ALA A 490 -3.78 35.22 -0.44
N ALA A 491 -3.82 34.69 -1.66
CA ALA A 491 -2.81 33.76 -2.16
C ALA A 491 -1.53 34.52 -2.51
N VAL A 492 -0.49 34.43 -1.68
CA VAL A 492 0.77 35.18 -1.84
C VAL A 492 2.01 34.28 -1.86
N ASP A 493 3.08 34.78 -2.48
CA ASP A 493 4.41 34.17 -2.48
C ASP A 493 5.18 34.42 -1.15
N ALA A 494 6.46 34.07 -1.12
CA ALA A 494 7.31 34.24 0.07
C ALA A 494 7.61 35.70 0.44
N ASP A 495 7.48 36.63 -0.51
CA ASP A 495 7.72 38.06 -0.34
C ASP A 495 6.41 38.84 -0.12
N GLY A 496 5.25 38.17 -0.22
CA GLY A 496 3.92 38.75 -0.05
C GLY A 496 3.24 39.20 -1.35
N ASN A 497 3.81 38.93 -2.52
CA ASN A 497 3.19 39.29 -3.80
C ASN A 497 2.09 38.27 -4.17
N PRO A 498 0.96 38.67 -4.77
CA PRO A 498 -0.11 37.73 -5.09
C PRO A 498 0.28 36.69 -6.17
N LEU A 499 -0.02 35.42 -5.90
CA LEU A 499 0.19 34.28 -6.79
C LEU A 499 -0.84 34.17 -7.92
N ILE A 500 -1.99 34.82 -7.75
CA ILE A 500 -3.12 34.74 -8.67
C ILE A 500 -3.36 36.12 -9.26
N THR A 501 -3.46 36.17 -10.59
CA THR A 501 -3.81 37.38 -11.33
C THR A 501 -5.01 37.10 -12.23
N ASN A 502 -5.97 38.02 -12.27
CA ASN A 502 -7.05 38.02 -13.23
C ASN A 502 -6.67 38.99 -14.36
N GLY A 503 -6.36 38.48 -15.56
CA GLY A 503 -5.93 39.30 -16.70
C GLY A 503 -4.64 40.11 -16.45
N GLY A 504 -3.77 39.65 -15.54
CA GLY A 504 -2.56 40.35 -15.12
C GLY A 504 -2.77 41.35 -13.96
N VAL A 505 -4.01 41.53 -13.47
CA VAL A 505 -4.30 42.29 -12.24
C VAL A 505 -4.23 41.35 -11.03
N PRO A 506 -3.45 41.64 -9.98
CA PRO A 506 -3.37 40.80 -8.79
C PRO A 506 -4.70 40.64 -8.03
N VAL A 507 -4.93 39.47 -7.44
CA VAL A 507 -6.10 39.19 -6.59
C VAL A 507 -5.72 39.37 -5.10
N ASP A 508 -5.88 40.60 -4.61
CA ASP A 508 -5.50 41.00 -3.24
C ASP A 508 -6.52 40.58 -2.15
N THR A 509 -7.69 40.09 -2.57
CA THR A 509 -8.75 39.60 -1.70
C THR A 509 -8.46 38.19 -1.18
N GLY A 510 -8.83 37.92 0.07
CA GLY A 510 -8.74 36.58 0.65
C GLY A 510 -9.82 35.63 0.13
N ALA A 511 -10.03 34.53 0.85
CA ALA A 511 -11.16 33.63 0.58
C ALA A 511 -12.46 34.44 0.55
N THR A 512 -13.25 34.30 -0.51
CA THR A 512 -14.42 35.13 -0.77
C THR A 512 -15.63 34.25 -1.06
N SER A 513 -16.63 34.29 -0.19
CA SER A 513 -17.90 33.60 -0.42
C SER A 513 -19.03 34.61 -0.55
N ALA A 514 -19.44 34.88 -1.79
CA ALA A 514 -20.49 35.83 -2.13
C ALA A 514 -21.88 35.18 -2.25
N GLY A 515 -21.95 33.89 -2.59
CA GLY A 515 -23.21 33.16 -2.72
C GLY A 515 -23.92 32.90 -1.38
N VAL A 516 -25.26 32.90 -1.39
CA VAL A 516 -26.08 32.41 -0.27
C VAL A 516 -25.73 30.95 0.01
N GLY A 517 -25.36 30.61 1.25
CA GLY A 517 -24.90 29.28 1.62
C GLY A 517 -23.58 28.85 0.97
N GLY A 518 -22.83 29.77 0.37
CA GLY A 518 -21.56 29.47 -0.27
C GLY A 518 -20.47 29.08 0.74
N THR A 519 -19.51 28.25 0.34
CA THR A 519 -18.35 27.88 1.17
C THR A 519 -17.06 28.01 0.37
N ALA A 520 -16.18 28.95 0.74
CA ALA A 520 -14.86 29.15 0.15
C ALA A 520 -13.75 28.84 1.17
N VAL A 521 -12.90 27.85 0.91
CA VAL A 521 -11.84 27.39 1.81
C VAL A 521 -10.51 27.24 1.07
N GLY A 522 -9.62 28.21 1.24
CA GLY A 522 -8.33 28.27 0.56
C GLY A 522 -7.90 29.70 0.29
N ALA A 523 -6.60 29.93 0.07
CA ALA A 523 -6.12 31.27 -0.19
C ALA A 523 -6.66 31.78 -1.54
N SER A 524 -7.32 32.95 -1.53
CA SER A 524 -8.07 33.52 -2.66
C SER A 524 -9.04 32.53 -3.35
N ALA A 525 -9.64 31.59 -2.59
CA ALA A 525 -10.75 30.76 -3.08
C ALA A 525 -12.02 31.60 -3.23
N GLU A 526 -12.83 31.36 -4.27
CA GLU A 526 -14.06 32.11 -4.54
C GLU A 526 -15.28 31.19 -4.71
N ALA A 527 -16.34 31.46 -3.95
CA ALA A 527 -17.63 30.78 -4.03
C ALA A 527 -18.72 31.84 -4.32
N ALA A 528 -18.94 32.11 -5.62
CA ALA A 528 -19.82 33.17 -6.10
C ALA A 528 -21.26 32.69 -6.37
N GLY A 529 -21.44 31.42 -6.74
CA GLY A 529 -22.76 30.85 -7.04
C GLY A 529 -23.62 30.56 -5.81
N PHE A 530 -24.95 30.52 -5.98
CA PHE A 530 -25.88 30.09 -4.92
C PHE A 530 -25.52 28.67 -4.44
N ALA A 531 -25.33 28.48 -3.12
CA ALA A 531 -24.91 27.22 -2.50
C ALA A 531 -23.66 26.58 -3.15
N SER A 532 -22.78 27.39 -3.74
CA SER A 532 -21.53 26.92 -4.35
C SER A 532 -20.46 26.60 -3.30
N SER A 533 -19.50 25.76 -3.66
CA SER A 533 -18.41 25.31 -2.79
C SER A 533 -17.08 25.38 -3.51
N SER A 534 -16.09 26.06 -2.94
CA SER A 534 -14.72 26.08 -3.44
C SER A 534 -13.70 25.74 -2.34
N TYR A 535 -12.80 24.81 -2.62
CA TYR A 535 -11.84 24.25 -1.67
C TYR A 535 -10.45 24.11 -2.31
N GLY A 536 -9.56 25.07 -2.08
CA GLY A 536 -8.20 25.10 -2.61
C GLY A 536 -7.70 26.51 -2.92
N VAL A 537 -6.39 26.66 -3.12
CA VAL A 537 -5.81 27.96 -3.48
C VAL A 537 -6.31 28.37 -4.87
N GLY A 538 -7.04 29.48 -4.96
CA GLY A 538 -7.63 29.95 -6.23
C GLY A 538 -8.77 29.10 -6.80
N ALA A 539 -9.35 28.19 -6.01
CA ALA A 539 -10.53 27.42 -6.46
C ALA A 539 -11.71 28.37 -6.73
N TYR A 540 -12.36 28.23 -7.88
CA TYR A 540 -13.42 29.13 -8.35
C TYR A 540 -14.71 28.36 -8.64
N ALA A 541 -15.79 28.68 -7.93
CA ALA A 541 -17.11 28.10 -8.15
C ALA A 541 -18.16 29.22 -8.34
N SER A 542 -18.60 29.43 -9.59
CA SER A 542 -19.57 30.48 -9.93
C SER A 542 -20.96 29.96 -10.29
N GLY A 543 -21.09 28.70 -10.70
CA GLY A 543 -22.38 28.09 -10.99
C GLY A 543 -23.22 27.86 -9.72
N ALA A 544 -24.55 27.85 -9.85
CA ALA A 544 -25.44 27.48 -8.77
C ALA A 544 -25.23 26.01 -8.38
N GLN A 545 -25.03 25.74 -7.09
CA GLN A 545 -24.68 24.42 -6.52
C GLN A 545 -23.38 23.82 -7.12
N ALA A 546 -22.53 24.63 -7.76
CA ALA A 546 -21.26 24.18 -8.31
C ALA A 546 -20.22 23.91 -7.22
N SER A 547 -19.34 22.94 -7.45
CA SER A 547 -18.33 22.48 -6.49
C SER A 547 -16.94 22.40 -7.13
N ALA A 548 -15.99 23.20 -6.64
CA ALA A 548 -14.60 23.24 -7.09
C ALA A 548 -13.65 22.80 -5.96
N PHE A 549 -12.93 21.69 -6.13
CA PHE A 549 -11.95 21.18 -5.17
C PHE A 549 -10.58 21.09 -5.84
N GLY A 550 -9.51 21.64 -5.25
CA GLY A 550 -8.16 21.67 -5.83
C GLY A 550 -7.63 23.08 -6.11
N ALA A 551 -6.35 23.20 -6.44
CA ALA A 551 -5.76 24.51 -6.72
C ALA A 551 -6.15 24.99 -8.14
N VAL A 552 -6.70 26.20 -8.25
CA VAL A 552 -7.18 26.78 -9.52
C VAL A 552 -8.19 25.87 -10.26
N SER A 553 -8.95 25.05 -9.52
CA SER A 553 -10.09 24.31 -10.10
C SER A 553 -11.23 25.27 -10.39
N ASN A 554 -11.99 25.00 -11.45
CA ASN A 554 -12.97 25.93 -11.99
C ASN A 554 -14.29 25.23 -12.31
N ALA A 555 -15.35 25.53 -11.54
CA ALA A 555 -16.70 25.02 -11.75
C ALA A 555 -17.67 26.19 -12.05
N THR A 556 -17.82 26.54 -13.33
CA THR A 556 -18.68 27.65 -13.75
C THR A 556 -20.10 27.23 -14.14
N GLY A 557 -20.31 25.97 -14.54
CA GLY A 557 -21.63 25.47 -14.89
C GLY A 557 -22.51 25.28 -13.65
N ASP A 558 -23.82 25.48 -13.78
CA ASP A 558 -24.76 25.10 -12.73
C ASP A 558 -24.66 23.60 -12.46
N TYR A 559 -24.72 23.19 -11.19
CA TYR A 559 -24.50 21.80 -10.72
C TYR A 559 -23.14 21.19 -11.10
N ALA A 560 -22.18 21.96 -11.63
CA ALA A 560 -20.91 21.43 -12.12
C ALA A 560 -19.96 21.07 -10.98
N THR A 561 -19.17 20.00 -11.16
CA THR A 561 -18.20 19.51 -10.17
C THR A 561 -16.80 19.43 -10.78
N ALA A 562 -15.88 20.27 -10.32
CA ALA A 562 -14.45 20.24 -10.69
C ALA A 562 -13.61 19.75 -9.51
N VAL A 563 -12.78 18.71 -9.69
CA VAL A 563 -11.92 18.12 -8.65
C VAL A 563 -10.49 17.95 -9.16
N GLY A 564 -9.52 18.38 -8.37
CA GLY A 564 -8.08 18.38 -8.67
C GLY A 564 -7.55 19.71 -9.22
N THR A 565 -6.24 19.80 -9.42
CA THR A 565 -5.58 21.07 -9.81
C THR A 565 -5.89 21.45 -11.25
N GLN A 566 -6.31 22.69 -11.52
CA GLN A 566 -6.67 23.19 -12.86
C GLN A 566 -7.74 22.34 -13.58
N SER A 567 -8.61 21.60 -12.88
CA SER A 567 -9.75 20.94 -13.53
C SER A 567 -10.86 21.95 -13.86
N VAL A 568 -11.53 21.76 -14.99
CA VAL A 568 -12.48 22.72 -15.55
C VAL A 568 -13.81 22.04 -15.87
N ALA A 569 -14.87 22.39 -15.14
CA ALA A 569 -16.24 21.94 -15.35
C ALA A 569 -17.13 23.14 -15.72
N THR A 570 -17.30 23.39 -17.02
CA THR A 570 -18.02 24.57 -17.54
C THR A 570 -19.41 24.26 -18.06
N GLY A 571 -19.70 23.01 -18.42
CA GLY A 571 -21.02 22.59 -18.85
C GLY A 571 -22.03 22.51 -17.69
N ASN A 572 -23.31 22.72 -17.96
CA ASN A 572 -24.38 22.48 -16.99
C ASN A 572 -24.36 21.01 -16.55
N SER A 573 -24.42 20.75 -15.24
CA SER A 573 -24.34 19.41 -14.63
C SER A 573 -23.10 18.59 -15.02
N SER A 574 -22.01 19.25 -15.45
CA SER A 574 -20.78 18.59 -15.87
C SER A 574 -19.89 18.16 -14.69
N THR A 575 -19.06 17.13 -14.88
CA THR A 575 -18.13 16.62 -13.86
C THR A 575 -16.72 16.48 -14.44
N ALA A 576 -15.74 17.21 -13.90
CA ALA A 576 -14.33 17.15 -14.28
C ALA A 576 -13.46 16.71 -13.08
N ILE A 577 -12.84 15.54 -13.10
CA ILE A 577 -12.02 14.99 -12.00
C ILE A 577 -10.64 14.62 -12.54
N GLY A 578 -9.61 15.38 -12.17
CA GLY A 578 -8.25 15.11 -12.65
C GLY A 578 -7.27 16.26 -12.43
N GLY A 579 -6.62 16.70 -13.51
CA GLY A 579 -5.67 17.81 -13.51
C GLY A 579 -4.84 17.86 -14.80
N PRO A 580 -3.81 18.70 -14.89
CA PRO A 580 -2.99 18.81 -16.08
C PRO A 580 -2.20 17.52 -16.34
N ALA A 581 -2.29 17.00 -17.56
CA ALA A 581 -1.36 16.02 -18.11
C ALA A 581 -0.43 16.71 -19.11
N ASP A 582 0.86 16.37 -19.11
CA ASP A 582 1.78 16.79 -20.16
C ASP A 582 1.54 15.89 -21.39
N LEU A 583 1.06 16.48 -22.49
CA LEU A 583 0.77 15.74 -23.73
C LEU A 583 2.05 15.14 -24.34
N LEU A 584 3.20 15.78 -24.10
CA LEU A 584 4.52 15.36 -24.59
C LEU A 584 5.54 15.48 -23.45
N PRO A 585 5.71 14.42 -22.62
CA PRO A 585 6.50 14.46 -21.38
C PRO A 585 7.84 15.17 -21.50
N GLY A 586 7.95 16.32 -20.83
CA GLY A 586 9.16 17.15 -20.78
C GLY A 586 9.16 18.37 -21.72
N LEU A 587 8.11 18.58 -22.52
CA LEU A 587 7.94 19.79 -23.33
C LEU A 587 7.01 20.84 -22.70
N GLY A 588 6.30 20.50 -21.63
CA GLY A 588 5.47 21.45 -20.86
C GLY A 588 4.18 21.85 -21.57
N PHE A 589 3.67 21.03 -22.49
CA PHE A 589 2.38 21.27 -23.14
C PHE A 589 1.28 20.59 -22.31
N PHE A 590 0.84 21.30 -21.27
CA PHE A 590 -0.16 20.81 -20.34
C PHE A 590 -1.58 20.92 -20.91
N VAL A 591 -2.30 19.81 -20.90
CA VAL A 591 -3.73 19.72 -21.21
C VAL A 591 -4.47 19.44 -19.91
N GLN A 592 -5.41 20.31 -19.57
CA GLN A 592 -6.21 20.23 -18.34
C GLN A 592 -7.42 19.30 -18.50
N THR A 593 -7.86 18.68 -17.41
CA THR A 593 -9.12 17.92 -17.40
C THR A 593 -10.30 18.86 -17.60
N GLN A 594 -11.09 18.66 -18.66
CA GLN A 594 -12.15 19.56 -19.07
C GLN A 594 -13.46 18.82 -19.37
N ALA A 595 -14.54 19.19 -18.68
CA ALA A 595 -15.90 18.80 -19.01
C ALA A 595 -16.67 20.06 -19.43
N SER A 596 -16.89 20.23 -20.74
CA SER A 596 -17.48 21.47 -21.29
C SER A 596 -18.87 21.30 -21.90
N GLY A 597 -19.25 20.09 -22.31
CA GLY A 597 -20.62 19.80 -22.77
C GLY A 597 -21.63 19.72 -21.63
N GLU A 598 -22.91 19.87 -21.93
CA GLU A 598 -24.00 19.63 -20.98
C GLU A 598 -23.98 18.17 -20.49
N ALA A 599 -24.11 17.97 -19.17
CA ALA A 599 -24.01 16.67 -18.50
C ALA A 599 -22.72 15.85 -18.79
N ALA A 600 -21.68 16.48 -19.35
CA ALA A 600 -20.45 15.81 -19.73
C ALA A 600 -19.61 15.37 -18.50
N THR A 601 -18.95 14.22 -18.59
CA THR A 601 -18.12 13.65 -17.52
C THR A 601 -16.70 13.39 -18.02
N ALA A 602 -15.73 14.13 -17.50
CA ALA A 602 -14.29 13.96 -17.75
C ALA A 602 -13.57 13.49 -16.47
N VAL A 603 -12.96 12.29 -16.50
CA VAL A 603 -12.26 11.69 -15.36
C VAL A 603 -10.90 11.19 -15.79
N GLY A 604 -9.82 11.71 -15.19
CA GLY A 604 -8.44 11.43 -15.56
C GLY A 604 -7.66 12.71 -15.92
N ALA A 605 -6.34 12.67 -15.78
CA ALA A 605 -5.50 13.83 -16.07
C ALA A 605 -5.52 14.15 -17.58
N GLY A 606 -5.82 15.40 -17.94
CA GLY A 606 -6.01 15.82 -19.33
C GLY A 606 -7.16 15.14 -20.08
N ALA A 607 -8.14 14.55 -19.38
CA ALA A 607 -9.35 14.01 -20.00
C ALA A 607 -10.26 15.15 -20.50
N ILE A 608 -10.80 15.03 -21.72
CA ILE A 608 -11.66 16.04 -22.34
C ILE A 608 -13.01 15.41 -22.70
N ALA A 609 -14.10 15.90 -22.11
CA ALA A 609 -15.47 15.59 -22.50
C ALA A 609 -16.14 16.88 -23.00
N SER A 610 -16.13 17.10 -24.31
CA SER A 610 -16.57 18.36 -24.93
C SER A 610 -17.91 18.28 -25.66
N GLY A 611 -18.37 17.07 -26.01
CA GLY A 611 -19.73 16.86 -26.51
C GLY A 611 -20.76 16.83 -25.38
N ASP A 612 -22.01 17.18 -25.69
CA ASP A 612 -23.11 17.05 -24.73
C ASP A 612 -23.37 15.56 -24.44
N TYR A 613 -23.64 15.23 -23.18
CA TYR A 613 -23.79 13.87 -22.64
C TYR A 613 -22.55 12.97 -22.82
N ALA A 614 -21.39 13.53 -23.18
CA ALA A 614 -20.17 12.77 -23.43
C ALA A 614 -19.46 12.29 -22.15
N VAL A 615 -18.82 11.12 -22.21
CA VAL A 615 -18.07 10.51 -21.10
C VAL A 615 -16.65 10.21 -21.53
N ALA A 616 -15.67 10.93 -20.97
CA ALA A 616 -14.24 10.68 -21.13
C ALA A 616 -13.66 10.17 -19.79
N ASN A 617 -13.20 8.91 -19.73
CA ASN A 617 -12.68 8.29 -18.50
C ASN A 617 -11.33 7.61 -18.76
N GLY A 618 -10.25 8.35 -18.52
CA GLY A 618 -8.87 7.93 -18.69
C GLY A 618 -7.92 9.12 -18.76
N THR A 619 -6.63 8.91 -18.48
CA THR A 619 -5.62 9.94 -18.73
C THR A 619 -5.52 10.20 -20.23
N LEU A 620 -5.62 11.46 -20.65
CA LEU A 620 -5.67 11.90 -22.05
C LEU A 620 -6.80 11.26 -22.90
N SER A 621 -7.90 10.81 -22.29
CA SER A 621 -9.08 10.36 -23.06
C SER A 621 -9.89 11.55 -23.57
N GLU A 622 -10.35 11.50 -24.82
CA GLU A 622 -11.17 12.55 -25.43
C GLU A 622 -12.48 11.98 -25.99
N ALA A 623 -13.62 12.52 -25.52
CA ALA A 623 -14.95 12.28 -26.05
C ALA A 623 -15.55 13.62 -26.52
N SER A 624 -15.47 13.88 -27.83
CA SER A 624 -15.83 15.17 -28.43
C SER A 624 -17.11 15.15 -29.27
N GLY A 625 -17.63 13.97 -29.61
CA GLY A 625 -18.97 13.82 -30.20
C GLY A 625 -20.08 13.89 -29.14
N THR A 626 -21.28 14.32 -29.55
CA THR A 626 -22.51 14.22 -28.73
C THR A 626 -22.78 12.75 -28.37
N GLU A 627 -23.16 12.47 -27.12
CA GLU A 627 -23.36 11.12 -26.57
C GLU A 627 -22.14 10.17 -26.69
N ALA A 628 -20.94 10.69 -27.00
CA ALA A 628 -19.74 9.87 -27.19
C ALA A 628 -19.15 9.37 -25.86
N THR A 629 -18.61 8.15 -25.87
CA THR A 629 -17.98 7.51 -24.70
C THR A 629 -16.55 7.08 -25.04
N ALA A 630 -15.55 7.63 -24.35
CA ALA A 630 -14.15 7.25 -24.44
C ALA A 630 -13.63 6.79 -23.08
N VAL A 631 -13.24 5.51 -22.94
CA VAL A 631 -12.81 4.92 -21.66
C VAL A 631 -11.48 4.20 -21.83
N GLY A 632 -10.41 4.76 -21.26
CA GLY A 632 -9.05 4.23 -21.34
C GLY A 632 -7.99 5.32 -21.50
N TYR A 633 -6.72 4.98 -21.24
CA TYR A 633 -5.60 5.88 -21.54
C TYR A 633 -5.58 6.21 -23.04
N PHE A 634 -5.59 7.48 -23.41
CA PHE A 634 -5.58 7.92 -24.81
C PHE A 634 -6.72 7.33 -25.67
N ALA A 635 -7.87 7.02 -25.06
CA ALA A 635 -9.08 6.62 -25.80
C ALA A 635 -9.72 7.84 -26.47
N TYR A 636 -10.12 7.74 -27.75
CA TYR A 636 -10.61 8.86 -28.54
C TYR A 636 -11.90 8.52 -29.28
N ALA A 637 -12.99 9.23 -28.94
CA ALA A 637 -14.32 9.08 -29.53
C ALA A 637 -14.86 10.44 -30.06
N PRO A 638 -14.46 10.87 -31.27
CA PRO A 638 -14.95 12.11 -31.88
C PRO A 638 -16.25 11.95 -32.69
N GLY A 639 -16.73 10.73 -32.94
CA GLY A 639 -18.00 10.50 -33.65
C GLY A 639 -19.23 10.70 -32.75
N GLU A 640 -20.34 11.18 -33.31
CA GLU A 640 -21.63 11.22 -32.61
C GLU A 640 -22.09 9.81 -32.22
N GLY A 641 -22.46 9.61 -30.96
CA GLY A 641 -22.80 8.30 -30.38
C GLY A 641 -21.66 7.27 -30.40
N ALA A 642 -20.41 7.67 -30.65
CA ALA A 642 -19.30 6.74 -30.78
C ALA A 642 -18.78 6.24 -29.41
N THR A 643 -18.40 4.96 -29.34
CA THR A 643 -17.91 4.31 -28.11
C THR A 643 -16.50 3.73 -28.31
N ALA A 644 -15.49 4.26 -27.63
CA ALA A 644 -14.12 3.77 -27.58
C ALA A 644 -13.81 3.20 -26.17
N LEU A 645 -13.57 1.90 -26.05
CA LEU A 645 -13.38 1.19 -24.78
C LEU A 645 -12.05 0.40 -24.78
N GLY A 646 -11.03 0.96 -24.15
CA GLY A 646 -9.69 0.41 -24.02
C GLY A 646 -8.62 1.49 -24.18
N ALA A 647 -7.39 1.24 -23.74
CA ALA A 647 -6.30 2.17 -23.99
C ALA A 647 -5.98 2.24 -25.51
N GLU A 648 -5.66 3.45 -25.97
CA GLU A 648 -5.34 3.79 -27.36
C GLU A 648 -6.45 3.38 -28.37
N THR A 649 -7.71 3.34 -27.92
CA THR A 649 -8.86 3.02 -28.78
C THR A 649 -9.37 4.21 -29.55
N TRP A 650 -9.86 3.98 -30.76
CA TRP A 650 -10.32 5.04 -31.66
C TRP A 650 -11.68 4.69 -32.30
N ALA A 651 -12.73 5.42 -31.91
CA ALA A 651 -14.08 5.28 -32.48
C ALA A 651 -14.48 6.60 -33.16
N SER A 652 -14.14 6.75 -34.44
CA SER A 652 -14.30 8.00 -35.18
C SER A 652 -15.44 8.01 -36.19
N GLY A 653 -16.15 6.89 -36.37
CA GLY A 653 -17.38 6.84 -37.15
C GLY A 653 -18.59 7.22 -36.30
N GLU A 654 -19.61 7.82 -36.92
CA GLU A 654 -20.94 7.98 -36.31
C GLU A 654 -21.48 6.61 -35.87
N LEU A 655 -22.00 6.52 -34.63
CA LEU A 655 -22.49 5.29 -33.99
C LEU A 655 -21.47 4.12 -34.00
N SER A 656 -20.18 4.41 -34.13
CA SER A 656 -19.13 3.36 -34.16
C SER A 656 -18.74 2.88 -32.76
N THR A 657 -18.35 1.62 -32.63
CA THR A 657 -17.94 1.00 -31.36
C THR A 657 -16.59 0.29 -31.51
N ALA A 658 -15.59 0.70 -30.75
CA ALA A 658 -14.25 0.08 -30.70
C ALA A 658 -13.98 -0.45 -29.28
N VAL A 659 -13.68 -1.76 -29.15
CA VAL A 659 -13.48 -2.42 -27.84
C VAL A 659 -12.18 -3.23 -27.83
N GLY A 660 -11.25 -2.87 -26.94
CA GLY A 660 -9.97 -3.54 -26.70
C GLY A 660 -8.76 -2.71 -27.13
N PHE A 661 -7.61 -2.93 -26.49
CA PHE A 661 -6.38 -2.14 -26.71
C PHE A 661 -6.07 -1.89 -28.20
N TYR A 662 -5.87 -0.64 -28.59
CA TYR A 662 -5.54 -0.25 -29.98
C TYR A 662 -6.60 -0.64 -31.04
N SER A 663 -7.85 -0.91 -30.65
CA SER A 663 -8.94 -1.15 -31.60
C SER A 663 -9.42 0.14 -32.28
N THR A 664 -9.74 0.06 -33.58
CA THR A 664 -10.08 1.21 -34.43
C THR A 664 -11.38 0.96 -35.20
N ALA A 665 -12.43 1.71 -34.90
CA ALA A 665 -13.69 1.75 -35.65
C ALA A 665 -13.83 3.10 -36.37
N ARG A 666 -13.83 3.07 -37.71
CA ARG A 666 -13.86 4.26 -38.59
C ARG A 666 -15.06 4.32 -39.52
N GLY A 667 -15.70 3.18 -39.80
CA GLY A 667 -16.96 3.16 -40.57
C GLY A 667 -18.14 3.62 -39.71
N ALA A 668 -19.15 4.22 -40.33
CA ALA A 668 -20.40 4.55 -39.67
C ALA A 668 -21.15 3.26 -39.26
N ASN A 669 -21.72 3.23 -38.05
CA ASN A 669 -22.40 2.04 -37.50
C ASN A 669 -21.53 0.77 -37.60
N SER A 670 -20.24 0.88 -37.29
CA SER A 670 -19.27 -0.23 -37.35
C SER A 670 -18.74 -0.63 -35.97
N VAL A 671 -18.43 -1.92 -35.79
CA VAL A 671 -17.96 -2.49 -34.53
C VAL A 671 -16.59 -3.14 -34.71
N ALA A 672 -15.57 -2.65 -34.02
CA ALA A 672 -14.26 -3.29 -33.89
C ALA A 672 -14.15 -3.97 -32.52
N LEU A 673 -14.10 -5.31 -32.51
CA LEU A 673 -14.13 -6.12 -31.28
C LEU A 673 -12.81 -6.89 -31.09
N GLY A 674 -12.10 -6.61 -30.01
CA GLY A 674 -10.80 -7.18 -29.66
C GLY A 674 -9.63 -6.22 -29.90
N ALA A 675 -8.51 -6.46 -29.22
CA ALA A 675 -7.32 -5.61 -29.33
C ALA A 675 -6.75 -5.59 -30.77
N ASN A 676 -6.31 -4.45 -31.27
CA ASN A 676 -5.87 -4.25 -32.66
C ASN A 676 -6.92 -4.67 -33.71
N SER A 677 -8.21 -4.74 -33.38
CA SER A 677 -9.25 -4.97 -34.39
C SER A 677 -9.56 -3.69 -35.16
N THR A 678 -9.74 -3.83 -36.48
CA THR A 678 -9.94 -2.69 -37.39
C THR A 678 -11.27 -2.84 -38.14
N ALA A 679 -12.18 -1.87 -38.00
CA ALA A 679 -13.44 -1.79 -38.72
C ALA A 679 -13.52 -0.48 -39.54
N THR A 680 -13.14 -0.55 -40.82
CA THR A 680 -13.10 0.61 -41.75
C THR A 680 -14.30 0.72 -42.68
N ARG A 681 -15.26 -0.21 -42.59
CA ARG A 681 -16.43 -0.29 -43.47
C ARG A 681 -17.71 -0.04 -42.67
N ASP A 682 -18.59 0.77 -43.24
CA ASP A 682 -19.90 1.04 -42.64
C ASP A 682 -20.72 -0.24 -42.48
N ASN A 683 -21.51 -0.33 -41.40
CA ASN A 683 -22.38 -1.47 -41.11
C ASN A 683 -21.66 -2.83 -41.07
N THR A 684 -20.47 -2.89 -40.44
CA THR A 684 -19.69 -4.14 -40.30
C THR A 684 -19.25 -4.41 -38.86
N VAL A 685 -19.12 -5.69 -38.53
CA VAL A 685 -18.46 -6.16 -37.30
C VAL A 685 -17.13 -6.80 -37.69
N SER A 686 -16.02 -6.29 -37.14
CA SER A 686 -14.68 -6.83 -37.33
C SER A 686 -14.13 -7.37 -36.01
N VAL A 687 -13.68 -8.62 -36.01
CA VAL A 687 -13.09 -9.29 -34.84
C VAL A 687 -11.55 -9.34 -34.87
N GLY A 688 -10.91 -8.66 -35.83
CA GLY A 688 -9.45 -8.64 -35.98
C GLY A 688 -9.00 -7.58 -36.98
N ASP A 689 -7.79 -7.75 -37.49
CA ASP A 689 -7.25 -6.99 -38.62
C ASP A 689 -6.59 -7.97 -39.61
N VAL A 690 -6.24 -7.50 -40.80
CA VAL A 690 -5.65 -8.34 -41.86
C VAL A 690 -4.34 -8.98 -41.38
N GLY A 691 -4.27 -10.32 -41.43
CA GLY A 691 -3.16 -11.12 -40.91
C GLY A 691 -3.18 -11.34 -39.39
N ASN A 692 -4.20 -10.82 -38.68
CA ASN A 692 -4.45 -11.02 -37.25
C ASN A 692 -5.93 -11.41 -37.02
N GLU A 693 -6.47 -12.27 -37.88
CA GLU A 693 -7.85 -12.74 -37.83
C GLU A 693 -8.11 -13.61 -36.58
N ARG A 694 -9.25 -13.39 -35.92
CA ARG A 694 -9.67 -14.18 -34.75
C ARG A 694 -10.65 -15.28 -35.11
N GLN A 695 -10.53 -16.41 -34.41
CA GLN A 695 -11.50 -17.49 -34.48
C GLN A 695 -12.75 -17.14 -33.64
N ILE A 696 -13.92 -17.25 -34.25
CA ILE A 696 -15.21 -17.15 -33.54
C ILE A 696 -15.64 -18.57 -33.16
N THR A 697 -15.55 -18.91 -31.88
CA THR A 697 -15.89 -20.23 -31.34
C THR A 697 -17.31 -20.29 -30.79
N SER A 698 -17.86 -21.50 -30.61
CA SER A 698 -19.22 -21.74 -30.08
C SER A 698 -20.37 -21.21 -30.95
N VAL A 699 -20.12 -21.04 -32.26
CA VAL A 699 -21.16 -20.71 -33.25
C VAL A 699 -22.02 -21.95 -33.53
N ALA A 700 -23.31 -21.88 -33.19
CA ALA A 700 -24.29 -22.91 -33.53
C ALA A 700 -24.45 -23.06 -35.06
N ALA A 701 -25.09 -24.13 -35.53
CA ALA A 701 -25.38 -24.25 -36.95
C ALA A 701 -26.45 -23.21 -37.35
N GLY A 702 -26.20 -22.44 -38.40
CA GLY A 702 -27.16 -21.47 -38.92
C GLY A 702 -28.44 -22.14 -39.43
N THR A 703 -29.59 -21.57 -39.09
CA THR A 703 -30.94 -22.01 -39.47
C THR A 703 -31.61 -21.06 -40.47
N GLU A 704 -31.27 -19.77 -40.43
CA GLU A 704 -31.77 -18.73 -41.33
C GLU A 704 -30.70 -18.34 -42.37
N ALA A 705 -31.14 -17.74 -43.48
CA ALA A 705 -30.26 -17.38 -44.60
C ALA A 705 -29.20 -16.29 -44.26
N THR A 706 -29.36 -15.60 -43.13
CA THR A 706 -28.45 -14.56 -42.63
C THR A 706 -27.52 -15.03 -41.50
N ASP A 707 -27.60 -16.29 -41.09
CA ASP A 707 -26.80 -16.82 -39.98
C ASP A 707 -25.34 -17.10 -40.41
N ALA A 708 -24.42 -17.00 -39.44
CA ALA A 708 -23.03 -17.39 -39.66
C ALA A 708 -22.88 -18.91 -39.77
N VAL A 709 -22.35 -19.39 -40.90
CA VAL A 709 -22.09 -20.82 -41.14
C VAL A 709 -20.88 -21.28 -40.32
N ASN A 710 -21.04 -22.34 -39.53
CA ASN A 710 -19.94 -22.89 -38.73
C ASN A 710 -19.11 -23.95 -39.51
N LYS A 711 -17.92 -24.30 -38.97
CA LYS A 711 -17.02 -25.26 -39.63
C LYS A 711 -17.66 -26.63 -39.87
N ALA A 712 -18.56 -27.10 -39.00
CA ALA A 712 -19.21 -28.40 -39.17
C ALA A 712 -20.16 -28.43 -40.38
N GLN A 713 -20.89 -27.34 -40.64
CA GLN A 713 -21.69 -27.18 -41.86
C GLN A 713 -20.81 -27.17 -43.11
N LEU A 714 -19.66 -26.48 -43.08
CA LEU A 714 -18.70 -26.48 -44.18
C LEU A 714 -18.02 -27.84 -44.40
N ASP A 715 -17.65 -28.55 -43.33
CA ASP A 715 -17.06 -29.89 -43.38
C ASP A 715 -18.02 -30.92 -43.98
N ALA A 716 -19.33 -30.78 -43.73
CA ALA A 716 -20.36 -31.63 -44.35
C ALA A 716 -20.43 -31.44 -45.88
N VAL A 717 -20.33 -30.19 -46.36
CA VAL A 717 -20.22 -29.87 -47.79
C VAL A 717 -18.92 -30.41 -48.38
N ALA A 718 -17.79 -30.17 -47.71
CA ALA A 718 -16.47 -30.62 -48.17
C ALA A 718 -16.36 -32.16 -48.23
N THR A 719 -16.94 -32.86 -47.25
CA THR A 719 -17.04 -34.33 -47.23
C THR A 719 -17.84 -34.84 -48.43
N SER A 720 -18.96 -34.19 -48.76
CA SER A 720 -19.79 -34.54 -49.90
C SER A 720 -19.02 -34.38 -51.23
N ALA A 721 -18.32 -33.25 -51.42
CA ALA A 721 -17.50 -33.01 -52.62
C ALA A 721 -16.29 -33.98 -52.72
N SER A 722 -15.65 -34.30 -51.58
CA SER A 722 -14.54 -35.26 -51.52
C SER A 722 -15.00 -36.67 -51.88
N ALA A 723 -16.17 -37.11 -51.40
CA ALA A 723 -16.74 -38.41 -51.75
C ALA A 723 -16.96 -38.56 -53.26
N THR A 724 -17.54 -37.54 -53.92
CA THR A 724 -17.73 -37.53 -55.38
C THR A 724 -16.39 -37.61 -56.14
N SER A 725 -15.41 -36.78 -55.78
CA SER A 725 -14.09 -36.72 -56.46
C SER A 725 -13.14 -37.88 -56.14
N ALA A 726 -13.44 -38.67 -55.11
CA ALA A 726 -12.75 -39.92 -54.82
C ALA A 726 -13.22 -41.07 -55.71
N GLN A 727 -14.51 -41.08 -56.10
CA GLN A 727 -15.10 -42.14 -56.93
C GLN A 727 -14.99 -41.86 -58.44
N PHE A 728 -14.89 -40.60 -58.87
CA PHE A 728 -14.65 -40.23 -60.27
C PHE A 728 -13.42 -39.31 -60.43
N LYS A 729 -12.43 -39.77 -61.20
CA LYS A 729 -11.17 -39.06 -61.52
C LYS A 729 -10.99 -38.97 -63.04
N ALA A 730 -10.92 -37.76 -63.59
CA ALA A 730 -10.60 -37.53 -65.00
C ALA A 730 -9.47 -36.48 -65.11
N ASN A 731 -8.37 -36.84 -65.77
CA ASN A 731 -7.21 -35.97 -65.97
C ASN A 731 -7.06 -35.64 -67.47
N GLY A 732 -7.19 -34.36 -67.84
CA GLY A 732 -6.96 -33.87 -69.20
C GLY A 732 -5.49 -33.53 -69.49
N ALA A 733 -5.17 -33.28 -70.75
CA ALA A 733 -3.87 -32.74 -71.15
C ALA A 733 -3.74 -31.27 -70.72
N ALA A 734 -2.53 -30.84 -70.32
CA ALA A 734 -2.27 -29.53 -69.69
C ALA A 734 -2.57 -28.29 -70.57
N SER A 735 -2.97 -28.47 -71.83
CA SER A 735 -3.28 -27.42 -72.81
C SER A 735 -4.67 -27.54 -73.44
N GLY A 736 -5.46 -28.58 -73.11
CA GLY A 736 -6.78 -28.81 -73.69
C GLY A 736 -7.88 -28.14 -72.85
N ALA A 737 -8.57 -27.15 -73.41
CA ALA A 737 -9.71 -26.49 -72.77
C ALA A 737 -11.08 -27.11 -73.15
N VAL A 738 -11.08 -28.15 -73.98
CA VAL A 738 -12.31 -28.80 -74.49
C VAL A 738 -12.73 -29.92 -73.53
N GLY A 739 -13.85 -29.70 -72.83
CA GLY A 739 -14.43 -30.68 -71.92
C GLY A 739 -14.92 -31.96 -72.60
N ALA A 740 -15.37 -32.92 -71.80
CA ALA A 740 -16.16 -34.04 -72.27
C ALA A 740 -17.59 -33.56 -72.61
N PHE A 741 -18.20 -34.13 -73.65
CA PHE A 741 -19.53 -33.80 -74.11
C PHE A 741 -20.41 -35.06 -74.14
N ALA A 742 -21.48 -35.05 -73.34
CA ALA A 742 -22.51 -36.09 -73.31
C ALA A 742 -23.86 -35.42 -73.61
N ASP A 743 -24.55 -35.89 -74.65
CA ASP A 743 -25.81 -35.32 -75.15
C ASP A 743 -26.99 -36.32 -75.05
N GLY A 744 -26.70 -37.62 -75.17
CA GLY A 744 -27.70 -38.68 -75.02
C GLY A 744 -28.17 -38.87 -73.58
N GLU A 745 -29.43 -39.32 -73.41
CA GLU A 745 -29.93 -39.80 -72.11
C GLU A 745 -29.06 -40.97 -71.62
N ASP A 746 -28.74 -40.98 -70.31
CA ASP A 746 -27.83 -41.93 -69.65
C ASP A 746 -26.42 -42.07 -70.27
N ALA A 747 -25.98 -41.11 -71.09
CA ALA A 747 -24.67 -41.15 -71.74
C ALA A 747 -23.49 -40.82 -70.79
N LEU A 748 -22.34 -41.46 -71.02
CA LEU A 748 -21.10 -41.27 -70.26
C LEU A 748 -19.95 -40.79 -71.17
N ALA A 749 -19.54 -39.54 -71.00
CA ALA A 749 -18.34 -38.99 -71.64
C ALA A 749 -17.22 -38.73 -70.62
N ALA A 750 -16.04 -39.32 -70.83
CA ALA A 750 -14.89 -39.19 -69.93
C ALA A 750 -13.56 -39.10 -70.70
N GLY A 751 -13.13 -37.87 -70.99
CA GLY A 751 -11.90 -37.55 -71.71
C GLY A 751 -11.93 -36.16 -72.32
N GLU A 752 -10.77 -35.60 -72.63
CA GLU A 752 -10.65 -34.34 -73.38
C GLU A 752 -11.25 -34.52 -74.78
N ALA A 753 -12.20 -33.65 -75.16
CA ALA A 753 -12.97 -33.77 -76.42
C ALA A 753 -13.63 -35.15 -76.67
N SER A 754 -13.99 -35.90 -75.63
CA SER A 754 -14.80 -37.14 -75.76
C SER A 754 -16.28 -36.81 -76.01
N ASN A 755 -16.92 -37.50 -76.95
CA ASN A 755 -18.30 -37.25 -77.37
C ASN A 755 -19.17 -38.52 -77.25
N ALA A 756 -20.13 -38.51 -76.34
CA ALA A 756 -21.17 -39.54 -76.20
C ALA A 756 -22.53 -38.95 -76.63
N LEU A 757 -22.98 -39.29 -77.84
CA LEU A 757 -24.09 -38.61 -78.51
C LEU A 757 -25.38 -39.46 -78.54
N GLY A 758 -25.26 -40.78 -78.67
CA GLY A 758 -26.41 -41.70 -78.64
C GLY A 758 -26.93 -41.96 -77.22
N ALA A 759 -28.16 -42.47 -77.09
CA ALA A 759 -28.69 -42.87 -75.79
C ALA A 759 -27.88 -44.05 -75.21
N GLY A 760 -27.55 -44.03 -73.92
CA GLY A 760 -26.70 -45.03 -73.26
C GLY A 760 -25.25 -45.07 -73.77
N ALA A 761 -24.83 -44.17 -74.65
CA ALA A 761 -23.51 -44.20 -75.27
C ALA A 761 -22.38 -43.94 -74.26
N THR A 762 -21.28 -44.69 -74.39
CA THR A 762 -20.09 -44.57 -73.54
C THR A 762 -18.87 -44.17 -74.38
N ALA A 763 -18.37 -42.96 -74.18
CA ALA A 763 -17.17 -42.42 -74.84
C ALA A 763 -16.07 -42.11 -73.81
N VAL A 764 -14.99 -42.91 -73.80
CA VAL A 764 -13.92 -42.83 -72.79
C VAL A 764 -12.55 -42.77 -73.45
N GLY A 765 -11.83 -41.68 -73.22
CA GLY A 765 -10.53 -41.38 -73.85
C GLY A 765 -10.56 -40.11 -74.70
N GLY A 766 -9.39 -39.51 -74.92
CA GLY A 766 -9.28 -38.24 -75.66
C GLY A 766 -9.76 -38.39 -77.10
N GLY A 767 -10.73 -37.57 -77.54
CA GLY A 767 -11.35 -37.66 -78.87
C GLY A 767 -12.18 -38.92 -79.14
N ALA A 768 -12.49 -39.74 -78.13
CA ALA A 768 -13.38 -40.90 -78.29
C ALA A 768 -14.77 -40.43 -78.72
N THR A 769 -15.38 -41.10 -79.71
CA THR A 769 -16.67 -40.70 -80.28
C THR A 769 -17.62 -41.90 -80.38
N ALA A 770 -18.73 -41.84 -79.64
CA ALA A 770 -19.79 -42.84 -79.59
C ALA A 770 -21.10 -42.19 -80.08
N VAL A 771 -21.54 -42.55 -81.29
CA VAL A 771 -22.62 -41.84 -82.01
C VAL A 771 -23.97 -42.56 -81.96
N GLY A 772 -23.96 -43.88 -82.12
CA GLY A 772 -25.19 -44.69 -82.09
C GLY A 772 -25.67 -44.98 -80.67
N ASP A 773 -26.91 -45.46 -80.54
CA ASP A 773 -27.45 -45.89 -79.25
C ASP A 773 -26.74 -47.16 -78.74
N ASP A 774 -26.59 -47.26 -77.42
CA ASP A 774 -25.89 -48.37 -76.72
C ASP A 774 -24.45 -48.62 -77.22
N THR A 775 -23.77 -47.59 -77.76
CA THR A 775 -22.41 -47.72 -78.30
C THR A 775 -21.31 -47.55 -77.27
N VAL A 776 -20.18 -48.22 -77.50
CA VAL A 776 -18.98 -48.13 -76.65
C VAL A 776 -17.76 -47.73 -77.48
N ALA A 777 -17.25 -46.52 -77.25
CA ALA A 777 -15.98 -46.03 -77.79
C ALA A 777 -14.97 -45.84 -76.65
N LEU A 778 -14.04 -46.79 -76.50
CA LEU A 778 -13.02 -46.79 -75.44
C LEU A 778 -11.61 -46.74 -76.03
N GLY A 779 -10.99 -45.57 -75.99
CA GLY A 779 -9.66 -45.32 -76.51
C GLY A 779 -9.49 -43.92 -77.10
N ARG A 780 -8.24 -43.51 -77.31
CA ARG A 780 -7.98 -42.21 -77.95
C ARG A 780 -8.37 -42.27 -79.43
N ASN A 781 -9.28 -41.39 -79.85
CA ASN A 781 -9.88 -41.32 -81.19
C ASN A 781 -10.59 -42.62 -81.64
N SER A 782 -11.07 -43.48 -80.72
CA SER A 782 -11.95 -44.60 -81.08
C SER A 782 -13.30 -44.11 -81.58
N SER A 783 -13.89 -44.77 -82.58
CA SER A 783 -15.12 -44.35 -83.25
C SER A 783 -16.12 -45.52 -83.35
N ALA A 784 -17.25 -45.40 -82.65
CA ALA A 784 -18.38 -46.34 -82.69
C ALA A 784 -19.60 -45.62 -83.25
N THR A 785 -19.97 -45.88 -84.51
CA THR A 785 -20.88 -44.99 -85.27
C THR A 785 -22.30 -45.52 -85.45
N GLY A 786 -22.51 -46.83 -85.38
CA GLY A 786 -23.84 -47.45 -85.49
C GLY A 786 -24.31 -48.06 -84.18
N ASN A 787 -25.62 -48.24 -84.01
CA ASN A 787 -26.19 -48.78 -82.77
C ASN A 787 -25.55 -50.15 -82.40
N GLY A 788 -25.40 -50.39 -81.10
CA GLY A 788 -24.78 -51.61 -80.55
C GLY A 788 -23.29 -51.82 -80.88
N SER A 789 -22.63 -50.88 -81.58
CA SER A 789 -21.23 -51.03 -82.00
C SER A 789 -20.22 -50.79 -80.87
N VAL A 790 -19.12 -51.55 -80.91
CA VAL A 790 -18.08 -51.56 -79.86
C VAL A 790 -16.71 -51.33 -80.49
N ALA A 791 -16.13 -50.15 -80.24
CA ALA A 791 -14.78 -49.76 -80.66
C ALA A 791 -13.86 -49.60 -79.43
N ILE A 792 -13.03 -50.60 -79.16
CA ILE A 792 -12.11 -50.62 -78.00
C ILE A 792 -10.66 -50.65 -78.50
N GLY A 793 -10.00 -49.51 -78.45
CA GLY A 793 -8.61 -49.35 -78.89
C GLY A 793 -8.26 -47.91 -79.23
N GLY A 794 -7.02 -47.52 -78.98
CA GLY A 794 -6.52 -46.20 -79.37
C GLY A 794 -5.99 -46.15 -80.80
N LEU A 795 -5.32 -45.04 -81.11
CA LEU A 795 -4.53 -44.86 -82.34
C LEU A 795 -3.60 -46.05 -82.63
N GLY A 796 -3.78 -46.66 -83.81
CA GLY A 796 -2.87 -47.60 -84.45
C GLY A 796 -2.61 -47.19 -85.90
N GLN A 797 -1.60 -47.80 -86.52
CA GLN A 797 -1.23 -47.50 -87.91
C GLN A 797 -2.34 -47.95 -88.88
N ALA A 798 -2.69 -47.08 -89.84
CA ALA A 798 -3.59 -47.40 -90.92
C ALA A 798 -2.90 -48.24 -92.00
N TYR A 799 -3.66 -49.14 -92.63
CA TYR A 799 -3.17 -50.04 -93.68
C TYR A 799 -4.16 -50.08 -94.86
N ASP A 800 -3.64 -50.26 -96.07
CA ASP A 800 -4.46 -50.37 -97.29
C ASP A 800 -5.03 -51.79 -97.53
N GLU A 801 -5.65 -51.99 -98.70
CA GLU A 801 -6.18 -53.29 -99.15
C GLU A 801 -5.10 -54.34 -99.47
N TYR A 802 -3.81 -54.01 -99.38
CA TYR A 802 -2.69 -54.94 -99.54
C TYR A 802 -1.81 -55.02 -98.29
N ASN A 803 -2.35 -54.55 -97.14
CA ASN A 803 -1.67 -54.51 -95.84
C ASN A 803 -0.38 -53.67 -95.83
N GLN A 804 -0.26 -52.73 -96.77
CA GLN A 804 0.82 -51.74 -96.79
C GLN A 804 0.49 -50.60 -95.82
N PRO A 805 1.46 -50.11 -95.04
CA PRO A 805 1.24 -49.00 -94.12
C PRO A 805 0.95 -47.71 -94.89
N LEU A 806 -0.13 -47.03 -94.53
CA LEU A 806 -0.42 -45.70 -95.05
C LEU A 806 0.45 -44.66 -94.33
N VAL A 807 1.06 -43.76 -95.10
CA VAL A 807 1.92 -42.68 -94.62
C VAL A 807 1.48 -41.32 -95.18
N ASP A 808 1.80 -40.25 -94.47
CA ASP A 808 1.58 -38.87 -94.93
C ASP A 808 2.62 -38.42 -95.97
N ASP A 809 2.46 -37.20 -96.50
CA ASP A 809 3.38 -36.57 -97.48
C ASP A 809 4.82 -36.41 -96.94
N GLN A 810 5.03 -36.58 -95.62
CA GLN A 810 6.32 -36.50 -94.93
C GLN A 810 6.87 -37.88 -94.55
N GLY A 811 6.14 -38.96 -94.81
CA GLY A 811 6.53 -40.35 -94.54
C GLY A 811 6.20 -40.86 -93.13
N ASN A 812 5.43 -40.13 -92.31
CA ASN A 812 4.99 -40.62 -91.00
C ASN A 812 3.76 -41.53 -91.14
N ALA A 813 3.63 -42.51 -90.24
CA ALA A 813 2.47 -43.39 -90.21
C ALA A 813 1.16 -42.62 -89.97
N ILE A 814 0.18 -42.78 -90.86
CA ILE A 814 -1.18 -42.31 -90.61
C ILE A 814 -1.78 -43.16 -89.50
N LEU A 815 -2.29 -42.50 -88.46
CA LEU A 815 -2.86 -43.15 -87.28
C LEU A 815 -4.39 -43.03 -87.28
N ILE A 816 -5.07 -44.17 -87.13
CA ILE A 816 -6.53 -44.29 -86.99
C ILE A 816 -6.88 -44.95 -85.66
N GLY A 817 -8.02 -44.59 -85.08
CA GLY A 817 -8.55 -45.28 -83.90
C GLY A 817 -9.14 -46.65 -84.23
N ALA A 818 -9.57 -47.39 -83.21
CA ALA A 818 -10.49 -48.51 -83.42
C ALA A 818 -11.79 -47.96 -84.03
N THR A 819 -12.31 -48.58 -85.09
CA THR A 819 -13.51 -48.14 -85.81
C THR A 819 -14.50 -49.30 -85.95
N ALA A 820 -15.73 -49.08 -85.48
CA ALA A 820 -16.83 -50.04 -85.55
C ALA A 820 -18.07 -49.45 -86.25
N ALA A 821 -18.55 -50.16 -87.28
CA ALA A 821 -19.82 -49.97 -87.98
C ALA A 821 -21.01 -50.57 -87.18
N PRO A 822 -22.28 -50.45 -87.62
CA PRO A 822 -23.44 -50.99 -86.90
C PRO A 822 -23.30 -52.48 -86.55
N ASP A 823 -23.71 -52.83 -85.32
CA ASP A 823 -23.67 -54.18 -84.75
C ASP A 823 -22.28 -54.88 -84.80
N SER A 824 -21.20 -54.12 -84.98
CA SER A 824 -19.84 -54.65 -85.17
C SER A 824 -18.93 -54.41 -83.97
N VAL A 825 -17.85 -55.20 -83.88
CA VAL A 825 -16.91 -55.19 -82.76
C VAL A 825 -15.47 -55.04 -83.27
N ALA A 826 -14.85 -53.89 -82.97
CA ALA A 826 -13.44 -53.60 -83.26
C ALA A 826 -12.63 -53.49 -81.97
N VAL A 827 -11.72 -54.44 -81.71
CA VAL A 827 -10.90 -54.49 -80.49
C VAL A 827 -9.42 -54.56 -80.86
N GLY A 828 -8.71 -53.46 -80.66
CA GLY A 828 -7.28 -53.32 -80.95
C GLY A 828 -6.91 -51.93 -81.47
N ALA A 829 -5.64 -51.54 -81.32
CA ALA A 829 -5.18 -50.26 -81.84
C ALA A 829 -5.24 -50.25 -83.39
N GLY A 830 -6.02 -49.32 -83.95
CA GLY A 830 -6.31 -49.27 -85.39
C GLY A 830 -7.09 -50.47 -85.95
N ALA A 831 -7.85 -51.19 -85.12
CA ALA A 831 -8.74 -52.26 -85.58
C ALA A 831 -9.94 -51.68 -86.34
N GLN A 832 -10.35 -52.31 -87.44
CA GLN A 832 -11.43 -51.83 -88.31
C GLN A 832 -12.45 -52.96 -88.53
N ALA A 833 -13.60 -52.84 -87.88
CA ALA A 833 -14.78 -53.67 -88.13
C ALA A 833 -15.79 -52.80 -88.90
N THR A 834 -15.57 -52.68 -90.22
CA THR A 834 -16.35 -51.77 -91.08
C THR A 834 -17.45 -52.47 -91.85
N GLY A 835 -17.44 -53.80 -91.92
CA GLY A 835 -18.60 -54.57 -92.38
C GLY A 835 -19.71 -54.57 -91.33
N THR A 836 -20.97 -54.65 -91.75
CA THR A 836 -22.10 -54.82 -90.82
C THR A 836 -21.98 -56.16 -90.09
N THR A 837 -22.24 -56.17 -88.78
CA THR A 837 -22.09 -57.36 -87.91
C THR A 837 -20.69 -58.03 -87.95
N SER A 838 -19.66 -57.28 -88.37
CA SER A 838 -18.29 -57.78 -88.50
C SER A 838 -17.50 -57.74 -87.18
N ASN A 839 -16.42 -58.51 -87.10
CA ASN A 839 -15.63 -58.68 -85.88
C ASN A 839 -14.13 -58.59 -86.18
N ALA A 840 -13.47 -57.51 -85.73
CA ALA A 840 -12.03 -57.29 -85.89
C ALA A 840 -11.31 -57.31 -84.53
N PHE A 841 -10.58 -58.39 -84.25
CA PHE A 841 -9.82 -58.60 -83.02
C PHE A 841 -8.31 -58.61 -83.31
N GLY A 842 -7.61 -57.54 -82.91
CA GLY A 842 -6.16 -57.39 -83.06
C GLY A 842 -5.76 -56.01 -83.58
N SER A 843 -4.51 -55.58 -83.33
CA SER A 843 -4.02 -54.31 -83.87
C SER A 843 -3.88 -54.39 -85.39
N GLY A 844 -4.46 -53.41 -86.09
CA GLY A 844 -4.54 -53.38 -87.55
C GLY A 844 -5.40 -54.49 -88.17
N ALA A 845 -6.19 -55.23 -87.39
CA ALA A 845 -7.13 -56.23 -87.93
C ALA A 845 -8.24 -55.53 -88.73
N GLN A 846 -8.65 -56.13 -89.85
CA GLN A 846 -9.64 -55.58 -90.78
C GLN A 846 -10.72 -56.61 -91.08
N ALA A 847 -11.91 -56.43 -90.53
CA ALA A 847 -13.11 -57.18 -90.85
C ALA A 847 -14.02 -56.25 -91.67
N THR A 848 -13.85 -56.25 -92.99
CA THR A 848 -14.52 -55.29 -93.89
C THR A 848 -15.70 -55.92 -94.63
N GLY A 849 -15.74 -57.24 -94.74
CA GLY A 849 -16.91 -57.97 -95.24
C GLY A 849 -18.02 -58.04 -94.20
N SER A 850 -19.26 -58.18 -94.66
CA SER A 850 -20.45 -58.42 -93.83
C SER A 850 -20.31 -59.76 -93.12
N ASN A 851 -20.72 -59.84 -91.85
CA ASN A 851 -20.64 -61.07 -91.03
C ASN A 851 -19.22 -61.67 -90.91
N SER A 852 -18.16 -60.92 -91.24
CA SER A 852 -16.78 -61.42 -91.30
C SER A 852 -16.08 -61.41 -89.93
N LEU A 853 -15.06 -62.27 -89.78
CA LEU A 853 -14.23 -62.38 -88.57
C LEU A 853 -12.74 -62.27 -88.93
N ALA A 854 -12.11 -61.17 -88.56
CA ALA A 854 -10.66 -60.98 -88.62
C ALA A 854 -10.06 -61.06 -87.21
N SER A 855 -9.25 -62.08 -86.93
CA SER A 855 -8.69 -62.34 -85.59
C SER A 855 -7.18 -62.59 -85.66
N GLY A 856 -6.39 -61.61 -85.25
CA GLY A 856 -4.92 -61.63 -85.31
C GLY A 856 -4.32 -60.25 -85.60
N TYR A 857 -3.01 -60.09 -85.38
CA TYR A 857 -2.31 -58.90 -85.87
C TYR A 857 -2.42 -58.87 -87.39
N LYS A 858 -2.95 -57.76 -87.95
CA LYS A 858 -3.16 -57.61 -89.41
C LYS A 858 -3.96 -58.73 -90.08
N ALA A 859 -4.81 -59.44 -89.34
CA ALA A 859 -5.76 -60.38 -89.93
C ALA A 859 -6.77 -59.60 -90.79
N ARG A 860 -7.16 -60.17 -91.94
CA ARG A 860 -7.98 -59.50 -92.95
C ARG A 860 -9.07 -60.42 -93.48
N ALA A 861 -10.30 -60.15 -93.06
CA ALA A 861 -11.51 -60.83 -93.52
C ALA A 861 -12.32 -59.83 -94.35
N THR A 862 -12.12 -59.85 -95.67
CA THR A 862 -12.65 -58.82 -96.58
C THR A 862 -13.82 -59.30 -97.43
N GLY A 863 -14.01 -60.63 -97.56
CA GLY A 863 -15.21 -61.21 -98.17
C GLY A 863 -16.36 -61.35 -97.17
N ASP A 864 -17.59 -61.41 -97.67
CA ASP A 864 -18.77 -61.68 -96.82
C ASP A 864 -18.69 -63.11 -96.23
N TYR A 865 -19.11 -63.25 -94.97
CA TYR A 865 -18.97 -64.47 -94.15
C TYR A 865 -17.54 -65.02 -94.01
N SER A 866 -16.51 -64.27 -94.40
CA SER A 866 -15.12 -64.73 -94.38
C SER A 866 -14.52 -64.78 -92.97
N VAL A 867 -13.62 -65.74 -92.75
CA VAL A 867 -12.91 -65.95 -91.48
C VAL A 867 -11.40 -65.93 -91.73
N ALA A 868 -10.72 -64.90 -91.24
CA ALA A 868 -9.26 -64.79 -91.24
C ALA A 868 -8.73 -64.86 -89.81
N GLN A 869 -8.12 -65.99 -89.44
CA GLN A 869 -7.61 -66.24 -88.08
C GLN A 869 -6.11 -66.53 -88.08
N GLY A 870 -5.31 -65.58 -87.60
CA GLY A 870 -3.85 -65.69 -87.51
C GLY A 870 -3.14 -64.38 -87.83
N ASP A 871 -1.84 -64.34 -87.52
CA ASP A 871 -0.97 -63.24 -87.95
C ASP A 871 -1.00 -63.08 -89.47
N ASN A 872 -1.41 -61.92 -89.96
CA ASN A 872 -1.44 -61.59 -91.38
C ASN A 872 -2.25 -62.57 -92.26
N ALA A 873 -3.22 -63.30 -91.69
CA ALA A 873 -4.13 -64.18 -92.42
C ALA A 873 -5.08 -63.37 -93.31
N PHE A 874 -5.40 -63.89 -94.50
CA PHE A 874 -6.21 -63.20 -95.50
C PHE A 874 -7.30 -64.12 -96.08
N ALA A 875 -8.56 -63.76 -95.82
CA ALA A 875 -9.76 -64.41 -96.35
C ALA A 875 -10.54 -63.34 -97.15
N SER A 876 -10.60 -63.48 -98.48
CA SER A 876 -11.08 -62.41 -99.38
C SER A 876 -12.24 -62.78 -100.30
N GLY A 877 -12.49 -64.08 -100.51
CA GLY A 877 -13.69 -64.56 -101.22
C GLY A 877 -14.88 -64.72 -100.28
N GLU A 878 -16.07 -64.91 -100.84
CA GLU A 878 -17.28 -65.22 -100.07
C GLU A 878 -17.15 -66.60 -99.40
N GLU A 879 -17.65 -66.74 -98.16
CA GLU A 879 -17.60 -67.96 -97.34
C GLU A 879 -16.16 -68.55 -97.16
N THR A 880 -15.12 -67.74 -97.30
CA THR A 880 -13.72 -68.21 -97.20
C THR A 880 -13.23 -68.40 -95.77
N THR A 881 -12.37 -69.40 -95.55
CA THR A 881 -11.70 -69.63 -94.25
C THR A 881 -10.18 -69.70 -94.42
N ALA A 882 -9.46 -68.75 -93.85
CA ALA A 882 -8.00 -68.71 -93.76
C ALA A 882 -7.54 -68.76 -92.30
N THR A 883 -7.07 -69.94 -91.85
CA THR A 883 -6.64 -70.16 -90.46
C THR A 883 -5.16 -70.56 -90.41
N GLY A 884 -4.34 -69.68 -89.84
CA GLY A 884 -2.88 -69.83 -89.73
C GLY A 884 -2.15 -68.54 -90.09
N ALA A 885 -0.92 -68.38 -89.58
CA ALA A 885 -0.10 -67.22 -89.94
C ALA A 885 0.19 -67.21 -91.45
N TYR A 886 -0.08 -66.09 -92.12
CA TYR A 886 0.01 -65.96 -93.58
C TYR A 886 -0.82 -67.00 -94.38
N ALA A 887 -1.90 -67.55 -93.81
CA ALA A 887 -2.86 -68.38 -94.55
C ALA A 887 -3.69 -67.51 -95.50
N TRP A 888 -3.88 -67.95 -96.74
CA TRP A 888 -4.55 -67.18 -97.81
C TRP A 888 -5.68 -68.02 -98.43
N ALA A 889 -6.92 -67.57 -98.30
CA ALA A 889 -8.11 -68.14 -98.94
C ALA A 889 -8.79 -67.04 -99.79
N THR A 890 -8.53 -67.02 -101.09
CA THR A 890 -8.75 -65.81 -101.90
C THR A 890 -9.91 -65.86 -102.89
N ALA A 891 -10.60 -67.00 -103.00
CA ALA A 891 -11.71 -67.23 -103.93
C ALA A 891 -12.84 -67.99 -103.22
N ASP A 892 -14.07 -67.92 -103.74
CA ASP A 892 -15.27 -68.31 -103.00
C ASP A 892 -15.27 -69.79 -102.54
N GLY A 893 -15.66 -70.01 -101.28
CA GLY A 893 -15.63 -71.32 -100.63
C GLY A 893 -14.22 -71.92 -100.42
N ALA A 894 -13.14 -71.17 -100.67
CA ALA A 894 -11.78 -71.65 -100.45
C ALA A 894 -11.46 -71.81 -98.95
N THR A 895 -10.77 -72.90 -98.62
CA THR A 895 -10.36 -73.23 -97.25
C THR A 895 -8.84 -73.43 -97.18
N ALA A 896 -8.15 -72.54 -96.45
CA ALA A 896 -6.72 -72.60 -96.18
C ALA A 896 -6.47 -72.81 -94.67
N PHE A 897 -5.99 -73.98 -94.27
CA PHE A 897 -5.71 -74.32 -92.88
C PHE A 897 -4.24 -74.72 -92.69
N GLY A 898 -3.46 -73.84 -92.09
CA GLY A 898 -2.02 -74.01 -91.85
C GLY A 898 -1.22 -72.73 -92.12
N SER A 899 -0.03 -72.62 -91.51
CA SER A 899 0.86 -71.48 -91.78
C SER A 899 1.32 -71.50 -93.24
N SER A 900 1.13 -70.37 -93.93
CA SER A 900 1.34 -70.24 -95.39
C SER A 900 0.56 -71.26 -96.24
N ALA A 901 -0.58 -71.77 -95.77
CA ALA A 901 -1.50 -72.56 -96.61
C ALA A 901 -2.23 -71.64 -97.59
N TRP A 902 -2.25 -71.99 -98.87
CA TRP A 902 -2.79 -71.15 -99.96
C TRP A 902 -3.89 -71.92 -100.71
N ALA A 903 -5.13 -71.46 -100.61
CA ALA A 903 -6.28 -71.95 -101.37
C ALA A 903 -6.78 -70.80 -102.26
N THR A 904 -6.37 -70.81 -103.53
CA THR A 904 -6.47 -69.62 -104.40
C THR A 904 -7.60 -69.67 -105.43
N GLU A 905 -8.30 -70.80 -105.53
CA GLU A 905 -9.35 -71.07 -106.52
C GLU A 905 -10.66 -71.48 -105.83
N ALA A 906 -11.78 -71.33 -106.52
CA ALA A 906 -13.10 -71.62 -105.94
C ALA A 906 -13.20 -73.08 -105.46
N ASN A 907 -13.74 -73.27 -104.24
CA ASN A 907 -13.83 -74.55 -103.53
C ASN A 907 -12.49 -75.28 -103.31
N ALA A 908 -11.34 -74.61 -103.46
CA ALA A 908 -10.03 -75.23 -103.22
C ALA A 908 -9.79 -75.44 -101.72
N THR A 909 -9.21 -76.60 -101.36
CA THR A 909 -8.91 -76.96 -99.97
C THR A 909 -7.41 -77.23 -99.80
N ALA A 910 -6.73 -76.37 -99.03
CA ALA A 910 -5.32 -76.50 -98.69
C ALA A 910 -5.15 -76.72 -97.17
N VAL A 911 -4.69 -77.91 -96.77
CA VAL A 911 -4.49 -78.27 -95.36
C VAL A 911 -3.06 -78.74 -95.10
N GLY A 912 -2.31 -77.93 -94.37
CA GLY A 912 -0.90 -78.18 -94.05
C GLY A 912 -0.02 -76.95 -94.24
N GLN A 913 1.15 -76.95 -93.60
CA GLN A 913 2.13 -75.87 -93.77
C GLN A 913 2.64 -75.85 -95.23
N SER A 914 2.55 -74.69 -95.87
CA SER A 914 2.83 -74.52 -97.31
C SER A 914 2.05 -75.47 -98.24
N ALA A 915 0.88 -75.96 -97.83
CA ALA A 915 -0.03 -76.65 -98.75
C ALA A 915 -0.61 -75.64 -99.76
N TRP A 916 -0.58 -75.96 -101.05
CA TRP A 916 -1.14 -75.11 -102.11
C TRP A 916 -2.22 -75.87 -102.88
N ALA A 917 -3.44 -75.35 -102.88
CA ALA A 917 -4.55 -75.78 -103.74
C ALA A 917 -4.87 -74.63 -104.71
N SER A 918 -4.49 -74.81 -105.98
CA SER A 918 -4.50 -73.78 -107.02
C SER A 918 -5.24 -74.21 -108.29
N GLY A 919 -6.13 -75.21 -108.17
CA GLY A 919 -7.12 -75.56 -109.17
C GLY A 919 -8.53 -75.54 -108.58
N THR A 920 -9.54 -75.29 -109.40
CA THR A 920 -10.96 -75.29 -108.97
C THR A 920 -11.33 -76.64 -108.35
N GLY A 921 -11.90 -76.64 -107.14
CA GLY A 921 -12.24 -77.86 -106.40
C GLY A 921 -11.04 -78.77 -106.06
N SER A 922 -9.80 -78.27 -106.15
CA SER A 922 -8.60 -79.07 -105.87
C SER A 922 -8.39 -79.27 -104.36
N THR A 923 -7.83 -80.43 -104.00
CA THR A 923 -7.55 -80.79 -102.60
C THR A 923 -6.07 -81.08 -102.40
N SER A 924 -5.40 -80.27 -101.58
CA SER A 924 -3.97 -80.37 -101.27
C SER A 924 -3.80 -80.57 -99.76
N ILE A 925 -3.33 -81.76 -99.36
CA ILE A 925 -3.19 -82.13 -97.95
C ILE A 925 -1.78 -82.68 -97.69
N GLY A 926 -0.97 -81.90 -96.96
CA GLY A 926 0.40 -82.25 -96.59
C GLY A 926 1.34 -81.05 -96.48
N TYR A 927 2.53 -81.28 -95.92
CA TYR A 927 3.62 -80.30 -95.97
C TYR A 927 4.07 -80.13 -97.43
N ASN A 928 4.00 -78.90 -97.96
CA ASN A 928 4.43 -78.57 -99.32
C ASN A 928 3.78 -79.47 -100.40
N SER A 929 2.52 -79.86 -100.22
CA SER A 929 1.72 -80.52 -101.28
C SER A 929 1.17 -79.48 -102.25
N TRP A 930 1.01 -79.83 -103.52
CA TRP A 930 0.44 -78.94 -104.54
C TRP A 930 -0.59 -79.67 -105.40
N ALA A 931 -1.85 -79.28 -105.27
CA ALA A 931 -2.93 -79.67 -106.18
C ALA A 931 -3.20 -78.47 -107.11
N ARG A 932 -2.88 -78.59 -108.39
CA ARG A 932 -2.93 -77.51 -109.39
C ARG A 932 -3.99 -77.74 -110.46
N GLY A 933 -4.23 -79.00 -110.83
CA GLY A 933 -5.28 -79.33 -111.80
C GLY A 933 -6.68 -79.11 -111.21
N SER A 934 -7.66 -78.85 -112.07
CA SER A 934 -9.07 -78.83 -111.69
C SER A 934 -9.48 -80.19 -111.13
N SER A 935 -10.17 -80.20 -109.99
CA SER A 935 -10.56 -81.41 -109.25
C SER A 935 -9.39 -82.37 -108.92
N SER A 936 -8.15 -81.89 -108.91
CA SER A 936 -6.97 -82.70 -108.59
C SER A 936 -6.84 -82.95 -107.09
N THR A 937 -6.28 -84.09 -106.72
CA THR A 937 -6.01 -84.47 -105.32
C THR A 937 -4.53 -84.76 -105.13
N ALA A 938 -3.87 -84.00 -104.24
CA ALA A 938 -2.50 -84.21 -103.82
C ALA A 938 -2.45 -84.51 -102.31
N LEU A 939 -2.21 -85.78 -101.96
CA LEU A 939 -2.20 -86.25 -100.57
C LEU A 939 -0.82 -86.83 -100.21
N GLY A 940 -0.10 -86.09 -99.37
CA GLY A 940 1.23 -86.47 -98.88
C GLY A 940 2.25 -85.34 -98.96
N ARG A 941 3.34 -85.48 -98.20
CA ARG A 941 4.44 -84.50 -98.19
C ARG A 941 5.07 -84.42 -99.58
N GLY A 942 5.02 -83.24 -100.20
CA GLY A 942 5.52 -83.05 -101.56
C GLY A 942 4.77 -83.83 -102.63
N ALA A 943 3.48 -84.17 -102.43
CA ALA A 943 2.65 -84.73 -103.50
C ALA A 943 2.25 -83.62 -104.50
N PHE A 944 2.24 -83.94 -105.80
CA PHE A 944 1.97 -83.02 -106.90
C PHE A 944 0.86 -83.57 -107.82
N GLY A 945 -0.33 -82.97 -107.77
CA GLY A 945 -1.42 -83.21 -108.71
C GLY A 945 -1.50 -82.08 -109.74
N TYR A 946 -0.71 -82.16 -110.81
CA TYR A 946 -0.65 -81.11 -111.82
C TYR A 946 -1.73 -81.21 -112.90
N GLY A 947 -2.14 -82.43 -113.26
CA GLY A 947 -3.18 -82.64 -114.26
C GLY A 947 -4.60 -82.51 -113.71
N ASP A 948 -5.55 -82.14 -114.57
CA ASP A 948 -6.97 -82.15 -114.22
C ASP A 948 -7.43 -83.58 -113.88
N ASN A 949 -8.28 -83.70 -112.86
CA ASN A 949 -8.73 -84.96 -112.30
C ASN A 949 -7.60 -85.92 -111.85
N SER A 950 -6.36 -85.44 -111.70
CA SER A 950 -5.23 -86.28 -111.29
C SER A 950 -5.26 -86.61 -109.80
N VAL A 951 -4.76 -87.80 -109.46
CA VAL A 951 -4.67 -88.31 -108.09
C VAL A 951 -3.22 -88.68 -107.78
N ALA A 952 -2.59 -87.88 -106.92
CA ALA A 952 -1.22 -88.09 -106.45
C ALA A 952 -1.24 -88.42 -104.94
N VAL A 953 -0.98 -89.69 -104.60
CA VAL A 953 -1.03 -90.19 -103.22
C VAL A 953 0.30 -90.84 -102.84
N GLY A 954 1.04 -90.16 -101.96
CA GLY A 954 2.35 -90.62 -101.47
C GLY A 954 3.40 -89.50 -101.39
N PHE A 955 4.52 -89.79 -100.73
CA PHE A 955 5.67 -88.87 -100.72
C PHE A 955 6.23 -88.70 -102.14
N GLN A 956 6.27 -87.46 -102.63
CA GLN A 956 6.76 -87.15 -103.99
C GLN A 956 6.03 -87.92 -105.11
N ALA A 957 4.75 -88.27 -104.90
CA ALA A 957 3.89 -88.76 -105.97
C ALA A 957 3.56 -87.61 -106.94
N LEU A 958 3.62 -87.90 -108.25
CA LEU A 958 3.46 -86.93 -109.33
C LEU A 958 2.40 -87.40 -110.33
N GLY A 959 1.18 -86.88 -110.20
CA GLY A 959 0.11 -86.98 -111.19
C GLY A 959 0.23 -85.83 -112.18
N ASN A 960 1.05 -86.01 -113.22
CA ASN A 960 1.48 -84.91 -114.08
C ASN A 960 0.45 -84.53 -115.16
N SER A 961 -0.47 -85.43 -115.49
CA SER A 961 -1.34 -85.34 -116.66
C SER A 961 -2.81 -85.59 -116.34
N ILE A 962 -3.68 -85.25 -117.29
CA ILE A 962 -5.13 -85.38 -117.13
C ILE A 962 -5.49 -86.85 -116.85
N ASN A 963 -6.41 -87.08 -115.91
CA ASN A 963 -6.85 -88.40 -115.43
C ASN A 963 -5.72 -89.33 -114.92
N SER A 964 -4.52 -88.80 -114.65
CA SER A 964 -3.38 -89.61 -114.22
C SER A 964 -3.47 -90.02 -112.75
N ILE A 965 -3.07 -91.25 -112.44
CA ILE A 965 -3.12 -91.82 -111.08
C ILE A 965 -1.72 -92.27 -110.69
N ALA A 966 -1.14 -91.59 -109.69
CA ALA A 966 0.17 -91.86 -109.12
C ALA A 966 0.03 -92.30 -107.66
N ILE A 967 0.13 -93.61 -107.41
CA ILE A 967 -0.04 -94.19 -106.06
C ILE A 967 1.25 -94.87 -105.60
N GLY A 968 1.93 -94.22 -104.64
CA GLY A 968 3.16 -94.67 -104.02
C GLY A 968 4.26 -93.60 -103.98
N THR A 969 5.37 -93.92 -103.33
CA THR A 969 6.53 -93.02 -103.20
C THR A 969 7.25 -92.82 -104.54
N ASN A 970 7.56 -91.58 -104.90
CA ASN A 970 8.27 -91.21 -106.14
C ASN A 970 7.63 -91.77 -107.42
N VAL A 971 6.31 -91.94 -107.44
CA VAL A 971 5.58 -92.43 -108.61
C VAL A 971 5.35 -91.30 -109.59
N VAL A 972 5.64 -91.55 -110.86
CA VAL A 972 5.39 -90.62 -111.96
C VAL A 972 4.30 -91.21 -112.85
N ALA A 973 3.13 -90.58 -112.85
CA ALA A 973 2.10 -90.79 -113.87
C ALA A 973 2.20 -89.61 -114.86
N GLY A 974 3.08 -89.79 -115.86
CA GLY A 974 3.55 -88.75 -116.77
C GLY A 974 2.80 -88.65 -118.09
N GLY A 975 2.02 -89.67 -118.45
CA GLY A 975 1.14 -89.67 -119.62
C GLY A 975 -0.34 -89.42 -119.28
N GLU A 976 -1.12 -89.02 -120.28
CA GLU A 976 -2.57 -88.86 -120.14
C GLU A 976 -3.25 -90.21 -119.81
N SER A 977 -4.15 -90.21 -118.83
CA SER A 977 -4.78 -91.44 -118.28
C SER A 977 -3.78 -92.53 -117.87
N ALA A 978 -2.52 -92.17 -117.59
CA ALA A 978 -1.50 -93.11 -117.19
C ALA A 978 -1.63 -93.46 -115.70
N ILE A 979 -1.34 -94.73 -115.38
CA ILE A 979 -1.49 -95.28 -114.03
C ILE A 979 -0.13 -95.81 -113.57
N GLY A 980 0.49 -95.11 -112.63
CA GLY A 980 1.68 -95.56 -111.92
C GLY A 980 1.29 -96.15 -110.56
N ILE A 981 1.62 -97.43 -110.32
CA ILE A 981 1.33 -98.09 -109.04
C ILE A 981 2.57 -98.82 -108.55
N GLY A 982 3.08 -98.39 -107.39
CA GLY A 982 4.25 -98.96 -106.71
C GLY A 982 5.49 -98.07 -106.82
N ALA A 983 6.30 -98.06 -105.76
CA ALA A 983 7.34 -97.05 -105.56
C ALA A 983 8.32 -96.90 -106.74
N GLY A 984 8.54 -95.67 -107.18
CA GLY A 984 9.42 -95.35 -108.31
C GLY A 984 8.94 -95.85 -109.68
N SER A 985 7.67 -96.26 -109.83
CA SER A 985 7.10 -96.57 -111.15
C SER A 985 6.94 -95.29 -111.98
N ASN A 986 7.13 -95.43 -113.30
CA ASN A 986 7.04 -94.33 -114.25
C ASN A 986 6.17 -94.73 -115.45
N ALA A 987 4.92 -94.27 -115.47
CA ALA A 987 3.99 -94.43 -116.59
C ALA A 987 4.05 -93.16 -117.45
N SER A 988 5.04 -93.07 -118.34
CA SER A 988 5.40 -91.85 -119.08
C SER A 988 4.65 -91.70 -120.41
N ALA A 989 4.05 -92.76 -120.95
CA ALA A 989 3.25 -92.70 -122.16
C ALA A 989 1.73 -92.78 -121.90
N SER A 990 0.93 -92.26 -122.82
CA SER A 990 -0.53 -92.17 -122.67
C SER A 990 -1.23 -93.53 -122.61
N ASN A 991 -2.25 -93.60 -121.75
CA ASN A 991 -3.08 -94.78 -121.50
C ASN A 991 -2.24 -96.04 -121.20
N THR A 992 -1.20 -95.88 -120.38
CA THR A 992 -0.33 -96.98 -119.93
C THR A 992 -0.51 -97.30 -118.45
N VAL A 993 -0.09 -98.50 -118.07
CA VAL A 993 0.04 -98.89 -116.66
C VAL A 993 1.48 -99.31 -116.40
N ALA A 994 2.19 -98.57 -115.54
CA ALA A 994 3.48 -98.99 -115.00
C ALA A 994 3.22 -99.73 -113.68
N LEU A 995 3.14 -101.05 -113.75
CA LEU A 995 2.70 -101.90 -112.64
C LEU A 995 3.90 -102.47 -111.88
N GLY A 996 4.03 -102.11 -110.61
CA GLY A 996 5.08 -102.58 -109.71
C GLY A 996 6.26 -101.62 -109.56
N ALA A 997 7.02 -101.79 -108.48
CA ALA A 997 8.09 -100.87 -108.11
C ALA A 997 9.18 -100.76 -109.19
N GLY A 998 9.50 -99.53 -109.60
CA GLY A 998 10.50 -99.25 -110.62
C GLY A 998 10.20 -99.80 -112.03
N SER A 999 8.92 -100.10 -112.33
CA SER A 999 8.46 -100.40 -113.70
C SER A 999 8.38 -99.12 -114.53
N VAL A 1000 8.66 -99.22 -115.82
CA VAL A 1000 8.65 -98.11 -116.77
C VAL A 1000 7.73 -98.46 -117.94
N ALA A 1001 6.70 -97.63 -118.19
CA ALA A 1001 5.78 -97.77 -119.32
C ALA A 1001 5.89 -96.53 -120.23
N ASP A 1002 6.76 -96.63 -121.22
CA ASP A 1002 7.15 -95.56 -122.16
C ASP A 1002 6.55 -95.72 -123.56
N ARG A 1003 5.81 -96.81 -123.80
CA ARG A 1003 5.05 -97.06 -125.04
C ARG A 1003 3.54 -97.01 -124.76
N ALA A 1004 2.83 -96.14 -125.48
CA ALA A 1004 1.39 -95.93 -125.31
C ALA A 1004 0.55 -97.23 -125.45
N TYR A 1005 -0.59 -97.28 -124.77
CA TYR A 1005 -1.51 -98.43 -124.75
C TYR A 1005 -0.88 -99.76 -124.30
N THR A 1006 0.07 -99.71 -123.35
CA THR A 1006 0.69 -100.91 -122.79
C THR A 1006 0.61 -100.99 -121.27
N VAL A 1007 0.63 -102.22 -120.76
CA VAL A 1007 0.95 -102.53 -119.37
C VAL A 1007 2.42 -102.95 -119.33
N SER A 1008 3.27 -102.15 -118.69
CA SER A 1008 4.64 -102.55 -118.40
C SER A 1008 4.73 -103.09 -116.97
N VAL A 1009 5.15 -104.34 -116.87
CA VAL A 1009 5.43 -105.01 -115.59
C VAL A 1009 6.92 -104.96 -115.23
N GLY A 1010 7.75 -104.15 -115.91
CA GLY A 1010 9.20 -104.17 -115.73
C GLY A 1010 9.91 -102.97 -116.37
N ASN A 1011 11.18 -103.14 -116.71
CA ASN A 1011 11.98 -102.22 -117.53
C ASN A 1011 13.10 -103.00 -118.26
N ASP A 1012 13.85 -102.34 -119.14
CA ASP A 1012 14.88 -102.98 -119.98
C ASP A 1012 15.98 -103.73 -119.23
N GLY A 1013 16.27 -103.35 -117.97
CA GLY A 1013 17.21 -104.05 -117.10
C GLY A 1013 16.56 -105.03 -116.11
N ARG A 1014 15.22 -105.08 -116.05
CA ARG A 1014 14.42 -105.89 -115.12
C ARG A 1014 13.06 -106.24 -115.73
N GLN A 1015 13.05 -107.12 -116.71
CA GLN A 1015 11.83 -107.78 -117.17
C GLN A 1015 11.30 -108.67 -116.03
N ARG A 1016 9.98 -108.68 -115.82
CA ARG A 1016 9.34 -109.61 -114.88
C ARG A 1016 8.68 -110.73 -115.67
N GLN A 1017 8.85 -111.97 -115.21
CA GLN A 1017 8.06 -113.09 -115.72
C GLN A 1017 6.59 -112.84 -115.37
N ILE A 1018 5.72 -112.89 -116.38
CA ILE A 1018 4.28 -112.99 -116.18
C ILE A 1018 4.00 -114.48 -115.99
N THR A 1019 3.91 -114.92 -114.72
CA THR A 1019 3.66 -116.32 -114.36
C THR A 1019 2.16 -116.60 -114.28
N GLN A 1020 1.76 -117.87 -114.46
CA GLN A 1020 0.35 -118.31 -114.52
C GLN A 1020 -0.43 -117.74 -115.71
N VAL A 1021 0.22 -117.62 -116.86
CA VAL A 1021 -0.43 -117.37 -118.16
C VAL A 1021 -0.97 -118.70 -118.71
N ALA A 1022 -2.29 -118.82 -118.79
CA ALA A 1022 -2.94 -119.94 -119.46
C ALA A 1022 -2.65 -119.92 -120.96
N ALA A 1023 -2.84 -121.06 -121.65
CA ALA A 1023 -2.65 -121.14 -123.09
C ALA A 1023 -3.63 -120.18 -123.81
N GLY A 1024 -3.09 -119.28 -124.63
CA GLY A 1024 -3.88 -118.30 -125.38
C GLY A 1024 -4.78 -118.98 -126.42
N THR A 1025 -6.03 -118.53 -126.52
CA THR A 1025 -7.05 -119.09 -127.42
C THR A 1025 -7.43 -118.15 -128.56
N GLU A 1026 -7.27 -116.84 -128.38
CA GLU A 1026 -7.51 -115.81 -129.39
C GLU A 1026 -6.20 -115.15 -129.84
N GLY A 1027 -6.22 -114.53 -131.03
CA GLY A 1027 -5.01 -113.97 -131.66
C GLY A 1027 -4.35 -112.78 -130.92
N SER A 1028 -5.00 -112.26 -129.88
CA SER A 1028 -4.48 -111.21 -128.98
C SER A 1028 -4.09 -111.72 -127.59
N ASP A 1029 -4.29 -113.01 -127.29
CA ASP A 1029 -3.87 -113.60 -126.03
C ASP A 1029 -2.35 -113.75 -125.96
N ALA A 1030 -1.80 -113.76 -124.74
CA ALA A 1030 -0.40 -114.09 -124.53
C ALA A 1030 -0.17 -115.61 -124.72
N VAL A 1031 0.74 -115.95 -125.63
CA VAL A 1031 1.17 -117.34 -125.88
C VAL A 1031 2.08 -117.79 -124.73
N ASN A 1032 1.82 -118.98 -124.17
CA ASN A 1032 2.66 -119.56 -123.12
C ASN A 1032 3.77 -120.47 -123.70
N LEU A 1033 4.73 -120.90 -122.85
CA LEU A 1033 5.89 -121.67 -123.32
C LEU A 1033 5.51 -123.01 -123.96
N ASP A 1034 4.50 -123.69 -123.41
CA ASP A 1034 4.02 -124.99 -123.89
C ASP A 1034 3.51 -124.89 -125.35
N GLN A 1035 2.80 -123.80 -125.68
CA GLN A 1035 2.32 -123.53 -127.04
C GLN A 1035 3.44 -123.29 -128.06
N LEU A 1036 4.55 -122.66 -127.66
CA LEU A 1036 5.69 -122.40 -128.54
C LEU A 1036 6.53 -123.66 -128.80
N THR A 1037 6.74 -124.49 -127.77
CA THR A 1037 7.49 -125.74 -127.92
C THR A 1037 6.82 -126.67 -128.93
N ALA A 1038 5.49 -126.81 -128.87
CA ALA A 1038 4.71 -127.66 -129.77
C ALA A 1038 4.82 -127.27 -131.28
N ALA A 1039 5.18 -126.02 -131.59
CA ALA A 1039 5.33 -125.55 -132.97
C ALA A 1039 6.70 -125.88 -133.59
N THR A 1040 7.70 -126.25 -132.79
CA THR A 1040 9.11 -126.37 -133.26
C THR A 1040 9.50 -127.80 -133.64
N ASP A 1041 8.79 -128.82 -133.15
CA ASP A 1041 9.13 -130.24 -133.33
C ASP A 1041 8.87 -130.81 -134.75
N GLN A 1042 8.35 -130.03 -135.71
CA GLN A 1042 7.99 -130.51 -137.06
C GLN A 1042 9.14 -130.54 -138.10
N PHE A 1043 10.40 -130.26 -137.73
CA PHE A 1043 11.53 -130.09 -138.68
C PHE A 1043 12.83 -130.79 -138.23
N GLN A 1044 13.09 -132.05 -138.64
CA GLN A 1044 14.41 -132.72 -138.45
C GLN A 1044 14.75 -133.78 -139.53
N ALA A 1045 16.05 -134.01 -139.74
CA ALA A 1045 16.62 -135.12 -140.52
C ALA A 1045 17.84 -135.72 -139.75
N SER A 1046 17.84 -137.04 -139.49
CA SER A 1046 18.70 -137.64 -138.48
C SER A 1046 19.38 -138.98 -138.87
N GLY A 1047 20.67 -138.89 -139.21
CA GLY A 1047 21.72 -139.70 -138.57
C GLY A 1047 21.95 -141.17 -138.97
N ASP A 1048 20.91 -142.00 -139.14
CA ASP A 1048 21.05 -143.47 -139.30
C ASP A 1048 20.32 -144.00 -140.54
N GLY A 1049 20.92 -143.80 -141.72
CA GLY A 1049 20.41 -144.35 -142.99
C GLY A 1049 21.28 -143.97 -144.19
N VAL A 1050 21.36 -144.88 -145.17
CA VAL A 1050 22.12 -144.66 -146.41
C VAL A 1050 21.41 -143.61 -147.28
N ALA A 1051 22.03 -142.45 -147.47
CA ALA A 1051 21.53 -141.42 -148.38
C ALA A 1051 21.91 -141.78 -149.83
N VAL A 1052 20.91 -141.98 -150.70
CA VAL A 1052 21.10 -142.28 -152.12
C VAL A 1052 20.48 -141.18 -152.97
N ALA A 1053 21.25 -140.61 -153.91
CA ALA A 1053 20.78 -139.63 -154.88
C ALA A 1053 21.31 -139.97 -156.29
N GLY A 1054 20.46 -139.94 -157.32
CA GLY A 1054 20.86 -140.25 -158.70
C GLY A 1054 20.41 -139.17 -159.68
N GLY A 1055 21.21 -138.95 -160.72
CA GLY A 1055 21.02 -137.88 -161.72
C GLY A 1055 22.25 -136.98 -161.87
N GLU A 1056 22.41 -136.36 -163.04
CA GLU A 1056 23.47 -135.38 -163.32
C GLU A 1056 23.48 -134.25 -162.26
N GLU A 1057 24.68 -133.83 -161.84
CA GLU A 1057 24.93 -132.80 -160.80
C GLU A 1057 24.32 -133.10 -159.40
N SER A 1058 23.87 -134.32 -159.11
CA SER A 1058 23.25 -134.63 -157.81
C SER A 1058 24.25 -134.68 -156.64
N VAL A 1059 23.79 -134.30 -155.44
CA VAL A 1059 24.60 -134.23 -154.20
C VAL A 1059 23.96 -135.02 -153.06
N ALA A 1060 24.72 -135.96 -152.48
CA ALA A 1060 24.33 -136.70 -151.28
C ALA A 1060 25.35 -136.48 -150.15
N ALA A 1061 24.86 -136.16 -148.94
CA ALA A 1061 25.70 -135.86 -147.78
C ALA A 1061 25.31 -136.73 -146.57
N GLY A 1062 26.27 -137.51 -146.07
CA GLY A 1062 26.07 -138.45 -144.96
C GLY A 1062 27.05 -139.64 -144.99
N ALA A 1063 27.14 -140.40 -143.91
CA ALA A 1063 27.97 -141.61 -143.87
C ALA A 1063 27.38 -142.68 -144.81
N ASN A 1064 28.23 -143.27 -145.66
CA ASN A 1064 27.86 -144.19 -146.75
C ASN A 1064 26.98 -143.54 -147.86
N ALA A 1065 27.06 -142.22 -148.07
CA ALA A 1065 26.33 -141.56 -149.16
C ALA A 1065 26.72 -142.15 -150.54
N ALA A 1066 25.72 -142.48 -151.37
CA ALA A 1066 25.91 -143.13 -152.66
C ALA A 1066 25.22 -142.36 -153.81
N THR A 1067 25.91 -142.19 -154.93
CA THR A 1067 25.39 -141.49 -156.10
C THR A 1067 25.83 -142.09 -157.44
N ASP A 1068 24.97 -141.91 -158.46
CA ASP A 1068 25.12 -142.45 -159.82
C ASP A 1068 24.64 -141.38 -160.83
N GLY A 1069 25.56 -140.90 -161.67
CA GLY A 1069 25.34 -139.82 -162.64
C GLY A 1069 26.61 -139.02 -162.96
N ASP A 1070 26.72 -138.52 -164.21
CA ASP A 1070 27.85 -137.69 -164.62
C ASP A 1070 27.91 -136.39 -163.79
N TYR A 1071 29.12 -136.00 -163.36
CA TYR A 1071 29.40 -134.89 -162.43
C TYR A 1071 28.75 -134.96 -161.02
N ALA A 1072 28.23 -136.11 -160.58
CA ALA A 1072 27.64 -136.24 -159.24
C ALA A 1072 28.68 -136.22 -158.09
N THR A 1073 28.27 -135.77 -156.91
CA THR A 1073 29.14 -135.57 -155.73
C THR A 1073 28.61 -136.24 -154.47
N ALA A 1074 29.39 -137.14 -153.86
CA ALA A 1074 29.06 -137.78 -152.57
C ALA A 1074 30.04 -137.41 -151.46
N ILE A 1075 29.51 -136.92 -150.32
CA ILE A 1075 30.32 -136.36 -149.22
C ILE A 1075 30.03 -137.09 -147.91
N GLY A 1076 31.05 -137.76 -147.37
CA GLY A 1076 30.98 -138.51 -146.11
C GLY A 1076 31.95 -139.70 -146.08
N SER A 1077 32.15 -140.31 -144.90
CA SER A 1077 32.94 -141.54 -144.77
C SER A 1077 32.29 -142.69 -145.55
N SER A 1078 33.11 -143.50 -146.23
CA SER A 1078 32.68 -144.61 -147.10
C SER A 1078 31.73 -144.20 -148.24
N SER A 1079 31.85 -142.98 -148.77
CA SER A 1079 31.02 -142.51 -149.89
C SER A 1079 31.36 -143.19 -151.22
N PHE A 1080 30.35 -143.33 -152.09
CA PHE A 1080 30.47 -143.99 -153.39
C PHE A 1080 29.89 -143.10 -154.50
N ALA A 1081 30.64 -142.91 -155.59
CA ALA A 1081 30.20 -142.17 -156.77
C ALA A 1081 30.59 -142.88 -158.08
N ALA A 1082 29.65 -142.98 -159.02
CA ALA A 1082 29.85 -143.57 -160.34
C ALA A 1082 29.30 -142.66 -161.45
N GLY A 1083 30.01 -142.57 -162.57
CA GLY A 1083 29.74 -141.63 -163.66
C GLY A 1083 30.99 -140.91 -164.15
N SER A 1084 30.95 -140.35 -165.36
CA SER A 1084 32.06 -139.58 -165.93
C SER A 1084 32.31 -138.32 -165.10
N GLY A 1085 33.55 -138.14 -164.62
CA GLY A 1085 33.92 -136.99 -163.77
C GLY A 1085 33.30 -136.97 -162.37
N ALA A 1086 32.83 -138.12 -161.86
CA ALA A 1086 32.24 -138.22 -160.52
C ALA A 1086 33.27 -138.02 -159.38
N SER A 1087 32.82 -137.45 -158.24
CA SER A 1087 33.69 -137.04 -157.13
C SER A 1087 33.23 -137.60 -155.78
N ALA A 1088 34.11 -138.30 -155.05
CA ALA A 1088 33.79 -138.97 -153.78
C ALA A 1088 34.73 -138.53 -152.63
N ILE A 1089 34.19 -137.81 -151.64
CA ILE A 1089 34.98 -137.11 -150.63
C ILE A 1089 34.74 -137.71 -149.22
N GLY A 1090 35.73 -138.43 -148.70
CA GLY A 1090 35.75 -138.90 -147.30
C GLY A 1090 36.71 -140.06 -147.03
N SER A 1091 36.85 -140.45 -145.76
CA SER A 1091 37.65 -141.63 -145.38
C SER A 1091 36.99 -142.92 -145.84
N GLY A 1092 37.70 -143.70 -146.66
CA GLY A 1092 37.14 -144.92 -147.28
C GLY A 1092 36.27 -144.66 -148.51
N ALA A 1093 36.26 -143.43 -149.05
CA ALA A 1093 35.53 -143.11 -150.29
C ALA A 1093 36.10 -143.85 -151.51
N PHE A 1094 35.23 -144.13 -152.49
CA PHE A 1094 35.58 -144.86 -153.71
C PHE A 1094 34.83 -144.30 -154.93
N ALA A 1095 35.56 -143.99 -156.00
CA ALA A 1095 35.02 -143.46 -157.26
C ALA A 1095 35.41 -144.35 -158.45
N LEU A 1096 34.54 -144.51 -159.45
CA LEU A 1096 34.70 -145.51 -160.52
C LEU A 1096 34.25 -145.00 -161.91
N ALA A 1097 35.17 -144.36 -162.65
CA ALA A 1097 35.09 -144.08 -164.10
C ALA A 1097 36.44 -143.50 -164.62
N ASP A 1098 36.52 -143.17 -165.92
CA ASP A 1098 37.57 -142.28 -166.43
C ASP A 1098 37.45 -140.87 -165.81
N ASN A 1099 38.58 -140.27 -165.42
CA ASN A 1099 38.68 -138.96 -164.75
C ASN A 1099 37.88 -138.81 -163.42
N ALA A 1100 37.59 -139.91 -162.71
CA ALA A 1100 37.00 -139.85 -161.37
C ALA A 1100 38.01 -139.40 -160.28
N SER A 1101 37.54 -138.78 -159.19
CA SER A 1101 38.36 -138.20 -158.10
C SER A 1101 37.91 -138.60 -156.70
#